data_AF-A0AAN8YY69-F1
#
_entry.id   AF-A0AAN8YY69-F1
#
_cell.length_a   1.000
_cell.length_b   1.000
_cell.length_c   1.000
_cell.angle_alpha   90.00
_cell.angle_beta   90.00
_cell.angle_gamma   90.00
#
_symmetry.space_group_name_H-M   'P 1'
#
loop_
_entity.id
_entity.type
_entity.pdbx_description
1 polymer ?
#
loop_
_entity_poly.entity_id
_entity_poly.type
_entity_poly.pdbx_seq_one_letter_code
_entity_poly.pdbx_strand_id
1 'polypeptide(L)'
;MKVCSSAYSKMSFGFLNFLELSLPGLCQTQQTDKPEICIFCFAFGSLTSEEWFSMFEFHSKAYAILERISVLLSARTYRMLKQMLGCCKVYISESRNRAAKVSIELASKLFPGAAIVNKFEDITYNGVGYTMVSKLVPDPSSDSYPLKNAVFSMIKAAFEAIDLKLHGGTHPRLGVVDHVCFHPLALTYLEQMAGIAKPLADDIGCNLRVPTFLYGAAHEEGRKLDSIRRAMGYFKPNANGNQWRGGLKSGPLPLKPDKGPDQVIESKGVINLCAVGGDRVQLEVERLAMTEGMAVGKDDDSRPICKNIGVRLESAYVLGFSQRKGKPTQNFRIRKCHHCFLTIWSWSSCLHKDKKKGMKQSMLICCKLYISESRNLAALDSIERAARLDPETAMVNKFLDRAYNRVTYTLVSHIAHDSTGCPIYSPLQQTVVSMVEAACQAINLELHSGAHPRLGVVDDIIFHPLAQTSLDEAAWLARSVAGDIGNRFQLPIFLYGAAHPLGKAPDAIRRELGYYRPNFMGNQWAGWALPEILSVRPDEGPVQVSPARGIAMIGACPWVAMYNVPIISTDVSATRRIARMVSARGGGLPGVQTLGLFHGEESTEIACILLEPNQVGADRVQNRVELLAAEEGLDVEKGYFTDCSQEMLIDKYMKLTLDAPPRLM
;
A
#
# COMPACT_ATOMS: atom_id res chain seq x y z
N MET A 1 -8.56 40.60 42.98
CA MET A 1 -8.04 40.14 44.29
C MET A 1 -7.95 38.62 44.22
N LYS A 2 -6.73 38.08 44.16
CA LYS A 2 -6.01 37.36 45.25
C LYS A 2 -6.64 35.98 45.55
N VAL A 3 -5.93 34.87 45.73
CA VAL A 3 -4.51 34.45 45.67
C VAL A 3 -4.51 32.92 45.87
N CYS A 4 -3.55 32.25 45.23
CA CYS A 4 -2.95 30.91 45.39
C CYS A 4 -3.16 29.95 46.61
N SER A 5 -2.94 28.67 46.27
CA SER A 5 -2.13 27.60 46.94
C SER A 5 -2.87 26.53 47.79
N SER A 6 -2.87 25.26 47.35
CA SER A 6 -2.00 24.11 47.76
C SER A 6 -2.73 23.19 48.78
N ALA A 7 -2.52 21.88 48.93
CA ALA A 7 -1.45 20.98 48.55
C ALA A 7 -1.93 19.50 48.58
N TYR A 8 -1.09 18.65 48.00
CA TYR A 8 -0.94 17.19 48.12
C TYR A 8 -1.27 16.56 49.50
N SER A 9 -1.84 15.34 49.55
CA SER A 9 -1.07 14.09 49.75
C SER A 9 -1.94 12.82 49.93
N LYS A 10 -1.30 11.68 49.62
CA LYS A 10 -1.45 10.30 50.14
C LYS A 10 -2.30 9.25 49.39
N MET A 11 -1.54 8.45 48.64
CA MET A 11 -1.72 7.01 48.41
C MET A 11 -2.12 6.24 49.68
N SER A 12 -2.89 5.16 49.54
CA SER A 12 -2.45 3.77 49.87
C SER A 12 -3.61 2.77 50.00
N PHE A 13 -3.43 1.61 49.32
CA PHE A 13 -3.81 0.24 49.71
C PHE A 13 -5.29 -0.22 49.78
N GLY A 14 -5.55 -1.42 49.23
CA GLY A 14 -6.69 -2.25 49.60
C GLY A 14 -7.15 -3.27 48.55
N PHE A 15 -6.50 -4.43 48.49
CA PHE A 15 -6.96 -5.65 47.82
C PHE A 15 -8.16 -6.29 48.58
N LEU A 16 -8.92 -7.14 47.87
CA LEU A 16 -9.79 -8.25 48.33
C LEU A 16 -11.28 -8.02 48.65
N ASN A 17 -12.10 -8.74 47.84
CA ASN A 17 -13.26 -9.59 48.14
C ASN A 17 -14.21 -9.18 49.28
N PHE A 18 -15.52 -9.14 49.00
CA PHE A 18 -16.48 -10.17 49.46
C PHE A 18 -17.92 -9.88 48.99
N LEU A 19 -18.58 -10.95 48.53
CA LEU A 19 -19.99 -11.36 48.64
C LEU A 19 -21.12 -10.38 48.22
N GLU A 20 -21.98 -10.76 47.27
CA GLU A 20 -23.05 -11.76 47.45
C GLU A 20 -24.11 -11.27 48.45
N LEU A 21 -25.22 -10.76 47.90
CA LEU A 21 -26.50 -10.64 48.60
C LEU A 21 -27.50 -11.51 47.85
N SER A 22 -27.49 -12.78 48.21
CA SER A 22 -28.55 -13.76 47.96
C SER A 22 -29.22 -14.04 49.30
N LEU A 23 -30.54 -13.86 49.42
CA LEU A 23 -31.38 -14.52 50.42
C LEU A 23 -32.86 -14.47 49.94
N PRO A 24 -33.72 -15.46 50.27
CA PRO A 24 -33.50 -16.91 50.14
C PRO A 24 -34.74 -17.70 49.64
N GLY A 25 -34.47 -18.83 48.98
CA GLY A 25 -35.11 -20.14 49.20
C GLY A 25 -36.61 -20.36 48.91
N LEU A 26 -36.93 -21.15 47.88
CA LEU A 26 -37.48 -22.52 48.05
C LEU A 26 -37.72 -23.24 46.71
N CYS A 27 -37.21 -24.48 46.66
CA CYS A 27 -37.61 -25.63 45.84
C CYS A 27 -37.34 -25.69 44.31
N GLN A 28 -36.30 -26.49 44.00
CA GLN A 28 -36.29 -27.65 43.11
C GLN A 28 -36.38 -27.46 41.58
N THR A 29 -35.20 -27.58 40.95
CA THR A 29 -34.88 -28.39 39.75
C THR A 29 -36.00 -28.65 38.73
N GLN A 30 -35.92 -28.03 37.55
CA GLN A 30 -35.57 -28.74 36.31
C GLN A 30 -35.24 -27.75 35.17
N GLN A 31 -34.19 -28.14 34.44
CA GLN A 31 -33.46 -27.46 33.39
C GLN A 31 -34.18 -27.62 32.05
N THR A 32 -34.36 -26.55 31.26
CA THR A 32 -34.24 -26.59 29.79
C THR A 32 -33.92 -25.22 29.19
N ASP A 33 -32.79 -25.19 28.48
CA ASP A 33 -32.28 -24.12 27.61
C ASP A 33 -32.91 -24.16 26.21
N LYS A 34 -33.28 -22.99 25.62
CA LYS A 34 -32.73 -22.42 24.36
C LYS A 34 -33.64 -21.34 23.69
N PRO A 35 -33.04 -20.33 23.00
CA PRO A 35 -33.72 -19.28 22.24
C PRO A 35 -33.97 -19.63 20.76
N GLU A 36 -35.07 -19.16 20.17
CA GLU A 36 -35.43 -19.31 18.75
C GLU A 36 -34.65 -18.34 17.83
N ILE A 37 -34.06 -18.85 16.75
CA ILE A 37 -33.50 -18.09 15.61
C ILE A 37 -34.33 -18.44 14.36
N CYS A 38 -34.87 -17.42 13.68
CA CYS A 38 -35.67 -17.56 12.46
C CYS A 38 -34.78 -17.29 11.23
N ILE A 39 -34.62 -18.27 10.32
CA ILE A 39 -33.90 -18.11 9.04
C ILE A 39 -34.80 -18.58 7.90
N PHE A 40 -35.03 -17.71 6.90
CA PHE A 40 -35.64 -18.05 5.61
C PHE A 40 -34.63 -18.87 4.76
N CYS A 41 -35.02 -20.05 4.29
CA CYS A 41 -34.23 -20.85 3.35
C CYS A 41 -34.84 -20.84 1.94
N PHE A 42 -34.02 -20.51 0.94
CA PHE A 42 -34.24 -20.89 -0.46
C PHE A 42 -33.63 -22.28 -0.72
N ALA A 43 -34.31 -23.06 -1.54
CA ALA A 43 -34.07 -24.48 -1.78
C ALA A 43 -32.86 -24.76 -2.68
N PHE A 44 -31.98 -25.67 -2.25
CA PHE A 44 -31.34 -26.69 -3.09
C PHE A 44 -31.10 -27.93 -2.21
N GLY A 45 -31.34 -29.11 -2.78
CA GLY A 45 -31.60 -30.34 -2.05
C GLY A 45 -30.38 -31.09 -1.51
N SER A 46 -30.74 -32.02 -0.60
CA SER A 46 -30.03 -33.23 -0.15
C SER A 46 -28.75 -33.09 0.67
N LEU A 47 -28.81 -32.36 1.78
CA LEU A 47 -27.94 -32.58 2.95
C LEU A 47 -28.80 -32.54 4.23
N THR A 48 -28.55 -33.43 5.18
CA THR A 48 -29.29 -33.47 6.45
C THR A 48 -28.84 -32.32 7.38
N SER A 49 -29.69 -31.90 8.32
CA SER A 49 -29.40 -30.76 9.21
C SER A 49 -28.16 -30.94 10.09
N GLU A 50 -27.77 -32.17 10.41
CA GLU A 50 -26.56 -32.50 11.19
C GLU A 50 -25.28 -32.45 10.34
N GLU A 51 -25.34 -32.80 9.05
CA GLU A 51 -24.23 -32.63 8.11
C GLU A 51 -23.96 -31.14 7.86
N TRP A 52 -25.03 -30.34 7.77
CA TRP A 52 -24.91 -28.89 7.80
C TRP A 52 -24.31 -28.43 9.13
N PHE A 53 -24.80 -28.88 10.29
CA PHE A 53 -24.31 -28.42 11.59
C PHE A 53 -22.85 -28.78 11.85
N SER A 54 -22.40 -30.00 11.50
CA SER A 54 -21.00 -30.44 11.66
C SER A 54 -20.06 -29.74 10.67
N MET A 55 -20.50 -29.54 9.42
CA MET A 55 -19.75 -28.76 8.44
C MET A 55 -19.71 -27.28 8.80
N PHE A 56 -20.79 -26.73 9.38
CA PHE A 56 -20.85 -25.37 9.92
C PHE A 56 -20.07 -25.24 11.23
N GLU A 57 -20.01 -26.26 12.10
CA GLU A 57 -19.21 -26.22 13.34
C GLU A 57 -17.73 -26.39 13.03
N PHE A 58 -17.36 -27.22 12.07
CA PHE A 58 -15.98 -27.36 11.61
C PHE A 58 -15.55 -26.12 10.83
N HIS A 59 -16.39 -25.59 9.93
CA HIS A 59 -16.12 -24.32 9.26
C HIS A 59 -16.15 -23.16 10.24
N SER A 60 -17.04 -23.12 11.23
CA SER A 60 -17.14 -22.04 12.23
C SER A 60 -16.03 -22.13 13.26
N LYS A 61 -15.56 -23.31 13.66
CA LYS A 61 -14.36 -23.47 14.51
C LYS A 61 -13.11 -23.16 13.72
N ALA A 62 -13.00 -23.58 12.46
CA ALA A 62 -11.90 -23.19 11.58
C ALA A 62 -11.93 -21.68 11.28
N TYR A 63 -13.10 -21.08 11.04
CA TYR A 63 -13.28 -19.63 10.87
C TYR A 63 -13.01 -18.89 12.16
N ALA A 64 -13.41 -19.41 13.32
CA ALA A 64 -13.16 -18.77 14.61
C ALA A 64 -11.70 -18.90 15.02
N ILE A 65 -11.00 -19.96 14.62
CA ILE A 65 -9.54 -20.10 14.79
C ILE A 65 -8.83 -19.17 13.80
N LEU A 66 -9.26 -19.11 12.54
CA LEU A 66 -8.71 -18.20 11.52
C LEU A 66 -9.02 -16.73 11.82
N GLU A 67 -10.18 -16.41 12.38
CA GLU A 67 -10.52 -15.10 12.92
C GLU A 67 -9.66 -14.83 14.13
N ARG A 68 -9.59 -15.69 15.14
CA ARG A 68 -8.71 -15.46 16.31
C ARG A 68 -7.25 -15.29 15.89
N ILE A 69 -6.77 -16.03 14.89
CA ILE A 69 -5.43 -15.84 14.31
C ILE A 69 -5.38 -14.49 13.57
N SER A 70 -6.35 -14.14 12.73
CA SER A 70 -6.45 -12.86 12.01
C SER A 70 -6.57 -11.66 12.95
N VAL A 71 -7.17 -11.85 14.11
CA VAL A 71 -7.43 -10.85 15.16
C VAL A 71 -6.21 -10.70 16.03
N LEU A 72 -5.54 -11.80 16.36
CA LEU A 72 -4.23 -11.78 17.02
C LEU A 72 -3.15 -11.20 16.10
N LEU A 73 -3.22 -11.47 14.78
CA LEU A 73 -2.38 -10.87 13.76
C LEU A 73 -2.71 -9.39 13.59
N SER A 74 -3.98 -9.01 13.45
CA SER A 74 -4.45 -7.61 13.36
C SER A 74 -4.11 -6.79 14.60
N ALA A 75 -4.36 -7.32 15.80
CA ALA A 75 -3.99 -6.69 17.06
C ALA A 75 -2.46 -6.63 17.24
N ARG A 76 -1.70 -7.62 16.74
CA ARG A 76 -0.22 -7.54 16.68
C ARG A 76 0.25 -6.49 15.69
N THR A 77 -0.32 -6.41 14.50
CA THR A 77 -0.01 -5.43 13.45
C THR A 77 -0.30 -4.02 13.96
N TYR A 78 -1.47 -3.80 14.58
CA TYR A 78 -1.84 -2.54 15.21
C TYR A 78 -0.95 -2.19 16.41
N ARG A 79 -0.46 -3.18 17.16
CA ARG A 79 0.51 -3.00 18.25
C ARG A 79 1.93 -2.77 17.76
N MET A 80 2.28 -3.21 16.55
CA MET A 80 3.55 -2.94 15.85
C MET A 80 3.58 -1.52 15.28
N LEU A 81 2.47 -1.06 14.68
CA LEU A 81 2.28 0.31 14.18
C LEU A 81 2.40 1.38 15.28
N LYS A 82 2.29 1.00 16.56
CA LYS A 82 2.54 1.88 17.72
C LYS A 82 3.95 1.77 18.31
N GLN A 83 4.82 0.91 17.78
CA GLN A 83 6.18 0.73 18.31
C GLN A 83 7.19 1.55 17.52
N MET A 84 8.19 2.08 18.21
CA MET A 84 9.37 2.65 17.57
C MET A 84 10.32 1.50 17.26
N LEU A 85 10.47 1.15 15.99
CA LEU A 85 11.37 0.10 15.53
C LEU A 85 12.50 0.68 14.67
N GLY A 86 13.70 0.16 14.84
CA GLY A 86 14.83 0.45 13.97
C GLY A 86 15.23 -0.80 13.19
N CYS A 87 15.52 -0.63 11.91
CA CYS A 87 16.11 -1.67 11.08
C CYS A 87 17.55 -1.32 10.72
N CYS A 88 18.42 -2.31 10.66
CA CYS A 88 19.77 -2.18 10.13
C CYS A 88 20.07 -3.30 9.13
N LYS A 89 20.49 -2.94 7.92
CA LYS A 89 21.02 -3.90 6.94
C LYS A 89 22.54 -3.89 6.99
N VAL A 90 23.15 -5.05 7.17
CA VAL A 90 24.61 -5.23 7.25
C VAL A 90 25.04 -6.14 6.11
N TYR A 91 25.82 -5.61 5.17
CA TYR A 91 26.38 -6.36 4.05
C TYR A 91 27.84 -6.70 4.29
N ILE A 92 28.13 -7.99 4.33
CA ILE A 92 29.45 -8.55 4.62
C ILE A 92 29.94 -9.32 3.39
N SER A 93 31.18 -9.04 2.99
CA SER A 93 31.86 -9.65 1.85
C SER A 93 32.38 -11.05 2.21
N GLU A 94 31.51 -11.98 2.61
CA GLU A 94 31.86 -13.40 2.76
C GLU A 94 30.60 -14.28 2.90
N SER A 95 30.37 -15.18 1.95
CA SER A 95 29.22 -16.11 1.94
C SER A 95 29.63 -17.58 2.02
N ARG A 96 30.88 -17.91 1.69
CA ARG A 96 31.41 -19.27 1.51
C ARG A 96 32.03 -19.81 2.79
N ASN A 97 32.64 -18.94 3.61
CA ASN A 97 33.19 -19.32 4.91
C ASN A 97 32.08 -19.49 5.97
N ARG A 98 31.65 -20.74 6.17
CA ARG A 98 30.61 -21.08 7.14
C ARG A 98 30.99 -20.72 8.58
N ALA A 99 32.25 -20.92 8.98
CA ALA A 99 32.70 -20.63 10.34
C ALA A 99 32.64 -19.13 10.66
N ALA A 100 33.05 -18.30 9.71
CA ALA A 100 32.94 -16.84 9.82
C ALA A 100 31.48 -16.40 9.97
N LYS A 101 30.56 -16.90 9.12
CA LYS A 101 29.13 -16.59 9.21
C LYS A 101 28.54 -16.96 10.57
N VAL A 102 28.84 -18.17 11.06
CA VAL A 102 28.37 -18.62 12.39
C VAL A 102 28.91 -17.72 13.50
N SER A 103 30.18 -17.34 13.45
CA SER A 103 30.77 -16.41 14.43
C SER A 103 30.07 -15.05 14.43
N ILE A 104 29.79 -14.49 13.25
CA ILE A 104 29.07 -13.21 13.08
C ILE A 104 27.65 -13.31 13.64
N GLU A 105 26.90 -14.36 13.32
CA GLU A 105 25.53 -14.57 13.83
C GLU A 105 25.51 -14.80 15.34
N LEU A 106 26.52 -15.49 15.91
CA LEU A 106 26.64 -15.66 17.36
C LEU A 106 26.92 -14.31 18.06
N ALA A 107 27.69 -13.43 17.42
CA ALA A 107 28.01 -12.11 17.96
C ALA A 107 26.76 -11.21 18.11
N SER A 108 25.74 -11.39 17.27
CA SER A 108 24.46 -10.66 17.41
C SER A 108 23.61 -11.21 18.56
N LYS A 109 23.69 -12.53 18.84
CA LYS A 109 22.91 -13.18 19.91
C LYS A 109 23.26 -12.71 21.32
N LEU A 110 24.41 -12.04 21.50
CA LEU A 110 24.77 -11.35 22.75
C LEU A 110 23.80 -10.21 23.09
N PHE A 111 23.02 -9.74 22.12
CA PHE A 111 22.10 -8.62 22.24
C PHE A 111 20.67 -9.03 21.88
N PRO A 112 19.95 -9.73 22.77
CA PRO A 112 18.62 -10.27 22.47
C PRO A 112 17.56 -9.21 22.14
N GLY A 113 17.84 -7.94 22.45
CA GLY A 113 17.00 -6.80 22.07
C GLY A 113 17.01 -6.49 20.56
N ALA A 114 17.94 -7.06 19.78
CA ALA A 114 18.03 -6.87 18.34
C ALA A 114 18.07 -8.23 17.62
N ALA A 115 17.04 -8.51 16.82
CA ALA A 115 16.87 -9.79 16.14
C ALA A 115 17.34 -9.70 14.68
N ILE A 116 18.01 -10.74 14.19
CA ILE A 116 18.17 -10.95 12.74
C ILE A 116 16.85 -11.50 12.23
N VAL A 117 16.17 -10.76 11.35
CA VAL A 117 14.86 -11.12 10.77
C VAL A 117 14.95 -11.59 9.32
N ASN A 118 16.11 -11.40 8.69
CA ASN A 118 16.36 -11.91 7.35
C ASN A 118 17.86 -12.08 7.11
N LYS A 119 18.18 -13.07 6.30
CA LYS A 119 19.53 -13.39 5.86
C LYS A 119 19.50 -13.72 4.36
N PHE A 120 20.24 -12.94 3.58
CA PHE A 120 20.43 -13.16 2.15
C PHE A 120 21.87 -13.61 1.90
N GLU A 121 22.06 -14.74 1.23
CA GLU A 121 23.38 -15.25 0.86
C GLU A 121 23.53 -15.32 -0.66
N ASP A 122 24.62 -14.77 -1.20
CA ASP A 122 24.98 -14.88 -2.61
C ASP A 122 26.40 -15.45 -2.76
N ILE A 123 26.45 -16.72 -3.13
CA ILE A 123 27.69 -17.49 -3.32
C ILE A 123 28.50 -16.93 -4.50
N THR A 124 27.83 -16.41 -5.54
CA THR A 124 28.46 -15.90 -6.76
C THR A 124 29.14 -14.56 -6.48
N TYR A 125 28.42 -13.66 -5.79
CA TYR A 125 28.94 -12.34 -5.41
C TYR A 125 29.92 -12.42 -4.23
N ASN A 126 29.93 -13.56 -3.54
CA ASN A 126 30.60 -13.84 -2.28
C ASN A 126 30.26 -12.83 -1.20
N GLY A 127 28.97 -12.63 -0.96
CA GLY A 127 28.45 -11.69 0.02
C GLY A 127 27.25 -12.23 0.77
N VAL A 128 27.08 -11.78 2.01
CA VAL A 128 25.93 -12.06 2.86
C VAL A 128 25.35 -10.75 3.37
N GLY A 129 24.03 -10.62 3.31
CA GLY A 129 23.28 -9.51 3.89
C GLY A 129 22.48 -9.98 5.10
N TYR A 130 22.61 -9.30 6.22
CA TYR A 130 21.78 -9.51 7.40
C TYR A 130 20.85 -8.31 7.58
N THR A 131 19.57 -8.58 7.84
CA THR A 131 18.60 -7.55 8.25
C THR A 131 18.31 -7.73 9.72
N MET A 132 18.59 -6.70 10.51
CA MET A 132 18.38 -6.66 11.93
C MET A 132 17.27 -5.69 12.30
N VAL A 133 16.42 -6.06 13.25
CA VAL A 133 15.35 -5.22 13.78
C VAL A 133 15.40 -5.18 15.29
N SER A 134 15.23 -3.99 15.87
CA SER A 134 15.18 -3.77 17.31
C SER A 134 14.09 -2.78 17.65
N LYS A 135 13.53 -2.91 18.85
CA LYS A 135 12.77 -1.81 19.46
C LYS A 135 13.71 -0.68 19.83
N LEU A 136 13.23 0.55 19.70
CA LEU A 136 13.90 1.74 20.17
C LEU A 136 13.20 2.21 21.43
N VAL A 137 13.98 2.53 22.46
CA VAL A 137 13.46 3.14 23.67
C VAL A 137 13.54 4.66 23.50
N PRO A 138 12.47 5.43 23.79
CA PRO A 138 12.46 6.89 23.63
C PRO A 138 13.38 7.67 24.59
N ASP A 139 14.13 6.99 25.46
CA ASP A 139 14.89 7.64 26.53
C ASP A 139 16.32 8.00 26.07
N PRO A 140 16.65 9.29 25.94
CA PRO A 140 17.98 9.76 25.52
C PRO A 140 19.09 9.51 26.56
N SER A 141 18.75 9.06 27.77
CA SER A 141 19.69 8.84 28.87
C SER A 141 20.27 7.42 28.94
N SER A 142 19.80 6.49 28.10
CA SER A 142 20.31 5.12 28.05
C SER A 142 21.35 4.96 26.94
N ASP A 143 22.62 4.83 27.31
CA ASP A 143 23.75 4.53 26.41
C ASP A 143 23.65 3.18 25.67
N SER A 144 22.56 2.42 25.85
CA SER A 144 22.39 1.09 25.28
C SER A 144 21.35 1.08 24.18
N TYR A 145 21.80 1.25 22.94
CA TYR A 145 21.03 0.92 21.74
C TYR A 145 21.31 -0.55 21.37
N PRO A 146 20.39 -1.50 21.63
CA PRO A 146 20.64 -2.92 21.36
C PRO A 146 20.99 -3.17 19.90
N LEU A 147 20.35 -2.44 18.98
CA LEU A 147 20.65 -2.49 17.55
C LEU A 147 22.08 -2.06 17.22
N LYS A 148 22.54 -0.92 17.79
CA LYS A 148 23.90 -0.41 17.59
C LYS A 148 24.93 -1.44 18.05
N ASN A 149 24.74 -1.95 19.27
CA ASN A 149 25.70 -2.83 19.92
C ASN A 149 25.76 -4.20 19.24
N ALA A 150 24.60 -4.73 18.81
CA ALA A 150 24.54 -5.97 18.04
C ALA A 150 25.26 -5.83 16.70
N VAL A 151 24.98 -4.76 15.95
CA VAL A 151 25.63 -4.49 14.66
C VAL A 151 27.14 -4.29 14.85
N PHE A 152 27.57 -3.53 15.87
CA PHE A 152 29.00 -3.37 16.19
C PHE A 152 29.68 -4.71 16.47
N SER A 153 29.05 -5.57 17.27
CA SER A 153 29.54 -6.91 17.60
C SER A 153 29.69 -7.79 16.35
N MET A 154 28.69 -7.77 15.45
CA MET A 154 28.75 -8.47 14.17
C MET A 154 29.89 -7.97 13.28
N ILE A 155 30.07 -6.64 13.19
CA ILE A 155 31.14 -6.02 12.41
C ILE A 155 32.51 -6.41 12.97
N LYS A 156 32.67 -6.40 14.29
CA LYS A 156 33.90 -6.84 14.96
C LYS A 156 34.21 -8.31 14.64
N ALA A 157 33.23 -9.20 14.80
CA ALA A 157 33.40 -10.62 14.47
C ALA A 157 33.73 -10.84 12.98
N ALA A 158 33.15 -10.05 12.08
CA ALA A 158 33.47 -10.11 10.65
C ALA A 158 34.94 -9.74 10.38
N PHE A 159 35.45 -8.68 11.00
CA PHE A 159 36.85 -8.28 10.87
C PHE A 159 37.85 -9.26 11.53
N GLU A 160 37.43 -10.01 12.53
CA GLU A 160 38.25 -11.05 13.16
C GLU A 160 38.29 -12.34 12.34
N ALA A 161 37.22 -12.64 11.59
CA ALA A 161 37.05 -13.91 10.88
C ALA A 161 37.37 -13.85 9.37
N ILE A 162 37.46 -12.65 8.77
CA ILE A 162 37.58 -12.47 7.32
C ILE A 162 38.79 -11.59 7.00
N ASP A 163 39.67 -12.09 6.12
CA ASP A 163 40.74 -11.30 5.50
C ASP A 163 40.35 -10.94 4.06
N LEU A 164 40.08 -9.64 3.83
CA LEU A 164 39.67 -9.12 2.52
C LEU A 164 40.71 -9.35 1.42
N LYS A 165 42.00 -9.50 1.76
CA LYS A 165 43.05 -9.79 0.76
C LYS A 165 42.87 -11.16 0.12
N LEU A 166 42.30 -12.10 0.85
CA LEU A 166 42.04 -13.47 0.39
C LEU A 166 40.67 -13.58 -0.29
N HIS A 167 39.88 -12.50 -0.31
CA HIS A 167 38.53 -12.51 -0.84
C HIS A 167 38.48 -12.33 -2.37
N GLY A 168 37.53 -13.00 -3.00
CA GLY A 168 37.18 -12.81 -4.41
C GLY A 168 35.71 -13.12 -4.71
N GLY A 169 35.10 -12.31 -5.58
CA GLY A 169 33.74 -12.51 -6.09
C GLY A 169 33.45 -11.64 -7.33
N THR A 170 32.27 -11.79 -7.94
CA THR A 170 31.93 -11.11 -9.20
C THR A 170 31.34 -9.70 -9.03
N HIS A 171 31.01 -9.30 -7.81
CA HIS A 171 30.52 -7.95 -7.48
C HIS A 171 31.69 -7.07 -6.99
N PRO A 172 31.65 -5.73 -7.07
CA PRO A 172 32.64 -4.87 -6.42
C PRO A 172 32.46 -4.79 -4.88
N ARG A 173 33.51 -4.41 -4.13
CA ARG A 173 33.49 -4.17 -2.67
C ARG A 173 34.61 -3.24 -2.26
N LEU A 174 34.39 -2.49 -1.18
CA LEU A 174 35.37 -1.62 -0.53
C LEU A 174 35.90 -2.16 0.80
N GLY A 175 35.19 -3.11 1.43
CA GLY A 175 35.55 -3.65 2.75
C GLY A 175 35.03 -5.05 3.04
N VAL A 176 35.51 -5.64 4.14
CA VAL A 176 34.95 -6.86 4.75
C VAL A 176 33.48 -6.64 5.07
N VAL A 177 33.15 -5.47 5.62
CA VAL A 177 31.78 -4.97 5.73
C VAL A 177 31.64 -3.85 4.70
N ASP A 178 30.97 -4.11 3.58
CA ASP A 178 30.92 -3.16 2.46
C ASP A 178 29.99 -1.98 2.79
N HIS A 179 28.87 -2.29 3.44
CA HIS A 179 27.78 -1.35 3.61
C HIS A 179 26.89 -1.67 4.83
N VAL A 180 26.60 -0.64 5.63
CA VAL A 180 25.71 -0.69 6.79
C VAL A 180 24.65 0.40 6.65
N CYS A 181 23.37 0.04 6.75
CA CYS A 181 22.27 0.94 6.44
C CYS A 181 21.17 0.88 7.49
N PHE A 182 21.00 1.97 8.23
CA PHE A 182 19.89 2.13 9.17
C PHE A 182 18.64 2.67 8.47
N HIS A 183 17.51 2.12 8.85
CA HIS A 183 16.20 2.48 8.32
C HIS A 183 15.21 2.65 9.46
N PRO A 184 14.45 3.76 9.48
CA PRO A 184 13.32 3.89 10.39
C PRO A 184 12.27 2.84 10.02
N LEU A 185 11.61 2.27 11.02
CA LEU A 185 10.42 1.43 10.86
C LEU A 185 9.33 1.92 11.82
N ALA A 186 8.06 1.73 11.42
CA ALA A 186 6.90 2.15 12.20
C ALA A 186 7.01 3.63 12.63
N LEU A 187 6.92 3.95 13.94
CA LEU A 187 6.91 5.35 14.43
C LEU A 187 8.31 5.97 14.63
N THR A 188 9.36 5.33 14.11
CA THR A 188 10.72 5.86 14.24
C THR A 188 10.99 6.88 13.15
N TYR A 189 11.65 7.99 13.51
CA TYR A 189 12.09 8.99 12.55
C TYR A 189 13.49 8.74 12.03
N LEU A 190 13.78 9.25 10.83
CA LEU A 190 15.08 9.10 10.18
C LEU A 190 16.22 9.72 11.02
N GLU A 191 15.97 10.85 11.68
CA GLU A 191 16.96 11.49 12.55
C GLU A 191 17.36 10.60 13.73
N GLN A 192 16.44 9.80 14.26
CA GLN A 192 16.72 8.86 15.35
C GLN A 192 17.64 7.73 14.86
N MET A 193 17.42 7.24 13.63
CA MET A 193 18.33 6.29 13.00
C MET A 193 19.70 6.90 12.71
N ALA A 194 19.73 8.15 12.25
CA ALA A 194 20.99 8.89 12.08
C ALA A 194 21.73 9.05 13.41
N GLY A 195 21.00 9.27 14.50
CA GLY A 195 21.49 9.33 15.87
C GLY A 195 22.09 8.01 16.38
N ILE A 196 21.72 6.87 15.81
CA ILE A 196 22.33 5.55 16.10
C ILE A 196 23.53 5.29 15.16
N ALA A 197 23.40 5.67 13.90
CA ALA A 197 24.40 5.50 12.86
C ALA A 197 25.71 6.25 13.19
N LYS A 198 25.61 7.51 13.66
CA LYS A 198 26.79 8.35 13.95
C LYS A 198 27.66 7.78 15.08
N PRO A 199 27.13 7.44 16.27
CA PRO A 199 27.93 6.81 17.33
C PRO A 199 28.48 5.43 16.93
N LEU A 200 27.78 4.66 16.10
CA LEU A 200 28.35 3.41 15.57
C LEU A 200 29.57 3.67 14.69
N ALA A 201 29.53 4.69 13.84
CA ALA A 201 30.68 5.07 13.02
C ALA A 201 31.85 5.54 13.89
N ASP A 202 31.59 6.26 14.98
CA ASP A 202 32.59 6.59 16.00
C ASP A 202 33.22 5.32 16.59
N ASP A 203 32.40 4.36 17.04
CA ASP A 203 32.88 3.11 17.63
C ASP A 203 33.73 2.29 16.64
N ILE A 204 33.31 2.20 15.37
CA ILE A 204 34.06 1.49 14.33
C ILE A 204 35.39 2.21 14.05
N GLY A 205 35.35 3.53 13.87
CA GLY A 205 36.53 4.33 13.55
C GLY A 205 37.56 4.31 14.67
N CYS A 206 37.13 4.50 15.91
CA CYS A 206 38.01 4.57 17.07
C CYS A 206 38.48 3.19 17.54
N ASN A 207 37.56 2.23 17.72
CA ASN A 207 37.86 0.96 18.37
C ASN A 207 38.39 -0.08 17.39
N LEU A 208 37.86 -0.13 16.16
CA LEU A 208 38.27 -1.11 15.15
C LEU A 208 39.35 -0.58 14.21
N ARG A 209 39.63 0.74 14.28
CA ARG A 209 40.59 1.48 13.44
C ARG A 209 40.32 1.27 11.95
N VAL A 210 39.06 1.41 11.54
CA VAL A 210 38.63 1.25 10.15
C VAL A 210 38.11 2.59 9.61
N PRO A 211 38.59 3.04 8.43
CA PRO A 211 38.07 4.24 7.78
C PRO A 211 36.58 4.08 7.50
N THR A 212 35.76 4.97 8.06
CA THR A 212 34.30 4.90 8.00
C THR A 212 33.73 6.15 7.34
N PHE A 213 32.87 5.92 6.35
CA PHE A 213 32.28 6.93 5.50
C PHE A 213 30.77 7.00 5.74
N LEU A 214 30.33 8.07 6.38
CA LEU A 214 28.93 8.43 6.58
C LEU A 214 28.31 8.93 5.28
N TYR A 215 27.03 8.64 5.05
CA TYR A 215 26.28 9.20 3.92
C TYR A 215 24.79 9.27 4.26
N GLY A 216 23.99 9.92 3.40
CA GLY A 216 22.56 10.13 3.66
C GLY A 216 22.35 10.96 4.92
N ALA A 217 21.29 10.68 5.70
CA ALA A 217 20.96 11.46 6.90
C ALA A 217 22.01 11.35 8.03
N ALA A 218 22.93 10.38 7.95
CA ALA A 218 24.02 10.26 8.92
C ALA A 218 25.19 11.22 8.62
N HIS A 219 25.30 11.77 7.40
CA HIS A 219 26.33 12.74 7.03
C HIS A 219 25.78 14.17 7.12
N GLU A 220 26.57 15.11 7.61
CA GLU A 220 26.13 16.51 7.85
C GLU A 220 25.59 17.18 6.58
N GLU A 221 26.27 17.01 5.45
CA GLU A 221 25.84 17.56 4.15
C GLU A 221 25.00 16.59 3.30
N GLY A 222 24.60 15.43 3.85
CA GLY A 222 23.74 14.50 3.12
C GLY A 222 24.35 13.86 1.86
N ARG A 223 25.68 13.66 1.81
CA ARG A 223 26.35 13.12 0.62
C ARG A 223 25.81 11.75 0.22
N LYS A 224 25.89 11.42 -1.07
CA LYS A 224 25.37 10.16 -1.63
C LYS A 224 26.41 9.04 -1.63
N LEU A 225 25.95 7.78 -1.51
CA LEU A 225 26.81 6.58 -1.53
C LEU A 225 27.56 6.40 -2.85
N ASP A 226 26.92 6.73 -3.97
CA ASP A 226 27.53 6.64 -5.30
C ASP A 226 28.75 7.57 -5.44
N SER A 227 28.72 8.74 -4.80
CA SER A 227 29.85 9.67 -4.73
C SER A 227 31.06 9.02 -4.05
N ILE A 228 30.85 8.42 -2.87
CA ILE A 228 31.91 7.70 -2.13
C ILE A 228 32.45 6.54 -2.97
N ARG A 229 31.55 5.72 -3.52
CA ARG A 229 31.92 4.55 -4.35
C ARG A 229 32.73 4.95 -5.59
N ARG A 230 32.34 6.03 -6.28
CA ARG A 230 33.09 6.55 -7.44
C ARG A 230 34.48 7.04 -7.04
N ALA A 231 34.58 7.83 -5.97
CA ALA A 231 35.86 8.33 -5.47
C ALA A 231 36.82 7.20 -5.10
N MET A 232 36.29 6.12 -4.52
CA MET A 232 37.04 4.94 -4.08
C MET A 232 37.28 3.90 -5.19
N GLY A 233 36.94 4.20 -6.44
CA GLY A 233 37.19 3.31 -7.57
C GLY A 233 36.33 2.03 -7.61
N TYR A 234 35.20 2.00 -6.90
CA TYR A 234 34.30 0.84 -6.80
C TYR A 234 33.84 0.28 -8.15
N PHE A 235 33.73 1.13 -9.17
CA PHE A 235 33.25 0.77 -10.49
C PHE A 235 34.38 0.41 -11.48
N LYS A 236 35.63 0.21 -11.03
CA LYS A 236 36.79 -0.12 -11.90
C LYS A 236 37.42 -1.48 -11.58
N PRO A 237 37.43 -2.47 -12.51
CA PRO A 237 37.93 -3.82 -12.22
C PRO A 237 39.43 -3.86 -11.92
N ASN A 238 39.84 -4.76 -11.01
CA ASN A 238 41.13 -4.62 -10.33
C ASN A 238 42.34 -5.24 -11.06
N ALA A 239 42.18 -6.24 -11.93
CA ALA A 239 43.35 -6.92 -12.53
C ALA A 239 43.08 -7.88 -13.72
N ASN A 240 42.14 -7.58 -14.65
CA ASN A 240 41.73 -8.39 -15.82
C ASN A 240 40.50 -9.29 -15.59
N GLY A 241 39.37 -8.99 -16.26
CA GLY A 241 38.16 -9.82 -16.31
C GLY A 241 36.97 -9.36 -15.45
N ASN A 242 35.96 -10.23 -15.31
CA ASN A 242 34.68 -10.03 -14.60
C ASN A 242 34.74 -10.34 -13.08
N GLN A 243 35.93 -10.53 -12.50
CA GLN A 243 36.11 -10.89 -11.08
C GLN A 243 36.86 -9.80 -10.32
N TRP A 244 36.32 -9.44 -9.17
CA TRP A 244 36.86 -8.41 -8.28
C TRP A 244 37.54 -9.10 -7.10
N ARG A 245 38.87 -8.95 -7.03
CA ARG A 245 39.70 -9.45 -5.93
C ARG A 245 40.32 -8.28 -5.17
N GLY A 246 40.11 -8.28 -3.83
CA GLY A 246 40.75 -7.41 -2.83
C GLY A 246 40.53 -5.89 -2.98
N GLY A 247 40.22 -5.21 -1.87
CA GLY A 247 39.88 -3.78 -1.81
C GLY A 247 41.03 -2.79 -2.10
N LEU A 248 40.83 -1.53 -1.68
CA LEU A 248 41.77 -0.43 -1.89
C LEU A 248 43.20 -0.81 -1.48
N LYS A 249 44.17 -0.50 -2.34
CA LYS A 249 45.60 -0.70 -2.05
C LYS A 249 46.05 0.24 -0.93
N SER A 250 47.06 -0.15 -0.17
CA SER A 250 47.75 0.70 0.80
C SER A 250 48.19 2.02 0.16
N GLY A 251 47.68 3.12 0.72
CA GLY A 251 47.87 4.47 0.21
C GLY A 251 46.90 5.46 0.86
N PRO A 252 47.11 6.77 0.67
CA PRO A 252 46.17 7.78 1.14
C PRO A 252 44.82 7.60 0.45
N LEU A 253 43.74 7.65 1.24
CA LEU A 253 42.39 7.55 0.70
C LEU A 253 42.06 8.79 -0.15
N PRO A 254 41.38 8.62 -1.31
CA PRO A 254 40.99 9.74 -2.18
C PRO A 254 39.93 10.65 -1.57
N LEU A 255 39.25 10.17 -0.51
CA LEU A 255 38.32 10.94 0.30
C LEU A 255 38.71 10.80 1.77
N LYS A 256 38.67 11.91 2.51
CA LYS A 256 38.89 11.90 3.96
C LYS A 256 37.74 11.13 4.64
N PRO A 257 38.02 10.11 5.47
CA PRO A 257 37.00 9.43 6.28
C PRO A 257 36.35 10.39 7.28
N ASP A 258 35.07 10.18 7.58
CA ASP A 258 34.43 10.98 8.64
C ASP A 258 34.88 10.50 10.01
N LYS A 259 35.16 9.19 10.13
CA LYS A 259 35.64 8.53 11.36
C LYS A 259 36.72 7.50 11.04
N GLY A 260 37.66 7.32 11.96
CA GLY A 260 38.77 6.38 11.84
C GLY A 260 40.00 6.95 11.12
N PRO A 261 40.98 6.10 10.78
CA PRO A 261 42.26 6.53 10.22
C PRO A 261 42.17 6.93 8.74
N ASP A 262 43.04 7.84 8.29
CA ASP A 262 43.14 8.27 6.88
C ASP A 262 43.78 7.23 5.94
N GLN A 263 44.17 6.07 6.48
CA GLN A 263 44.81 4.97 5.76
C GLN A 263 43.99 3.68 5.91
N VAL A 264 43.89 2.93 4.82
CA VAL A 264 43.19 1.65 4.78
C VAL A 264 44.08 0.51 5.26
N ILE A 265 43.54 -0.36 6.11
CA ILE A 265 44.13 -1.66 6.40
C ILE A 265 43.61 -2.63 5.34
N GLU A 266 44.48 -3.12 4.44
CA GLU A 266 44.06 -3.91 3.27
C GLU A 266 43.23 -5.15 3.62
N SER A 267 43.49 -5.80 4.75
CA SER A 267 42.70 -6.96 5.22
C SER A 267 41.28 -6.62 5.68
N LYS A 268 41.00 -5.34 5.93
CA LYS A 268 39.70 -4.84 6.42
C LYS A 268 38.95 -4.00 5.36
N GLY A 269 39.67 -3.18 4.60
CA GLY A 269 39.08 -2.19 3.69
C GLY A 269 38.42 -1.02 4.43
N VAL A 270 37.35 -0.46 3.86
CA VAL A 270 36.59 0.66 4.42
C VAL A 270 35.12 0.31 4.62
N ILE A 271 34.42 1.04 5.48
CA ILE A 271 32.97 0.86 5.74
C ILE A 271 32.20 2.08 5.25
N ASN A 272 31.10 1.85 4.53
CA ASN A 272 30.09 2.87 4.23
C ASN A 272 28.90 2.70 5.17
N LEU A 273 28.50 3.76 5.87
CA LEU A 273 27.46 3.70 6.90
C LEU A 273 26.46 4.84 6.71
N CYS A 274 25.16 4.57 6.83
CA CYS A 274 24.14 5.63 6.73
C CYS A 274 22.90 5.39 7.58
N ALA A 275 22.06 6.41 7.59
CA ALA A 275 20.63 6.29 7.80
C ALA A 275 19.90 6.82 6.56
N VAL A 276 18.90 6.08 6.05
CA VAL A 276 18.08 6.52 4.92
C VAL A 276 16.59 6.21 5.16
N GLY A 277 15.73 7.16 4.82
CA GLY A 277 14.28 6.96 4.79
C GLY A 277 13.94 5.88 3.75
N GLY A 278 13.00 5.01 4.07
CA GLY A 278 12.77 3.80 3.29
C GLY A 278 11.38 3.72 2.67
N ASP A 279 11.20 4.23 1.45
CA ASP A 279 9.95 4.03 0.67
C ASP A 279 9.75 2.54 0.27
N ARG A 280 10.81 1.72 0.23
CA ARG A 280 10.75 0.29 -0.18
C ARG A 280 11.28 -0.71 0.85
N VAL A 281 12.10 -0.29 1.80
CA VAL A 281 12.66 -1.20 2.83
C VAL A 281 11.68 -1.43 3.98
N GLN A 282 10.85 -0.44 4.27
CA GLN A 282 9.85 -0.52 5.32
C GLN A 282 8.82 -1.62 5.05
N LEU A 283 8.27 -1.67 3.84
CA LEU A 283 7.29 -2.68 3.40
C LEU A 283 7.82 -4.12 3.43
N GLU A 284 9.05 -4.36 2.98
CA GLU A 284 9.63 -5.72 2.93
C GLU A 284 9.96 -6.23 4.34
N VAL A 285 10.45 -5.36 5.24
CA VAL A 285 10.81 -5.73 6.61
C VAL A 285 9.58 -5.86 7.50
N GLU A 286 8.57 -5.01 7.32
CA GLU A 286 7.26 -5.17 7.97
C GLU A 286 6.61 -6.49 7.54
N ARG A 287 6.68 -6.86 6.25
CA ARG A 287 6.20 -8.15 5.74
C ARG A 287 6.97 -9.35 6.34
N LEU A 288 8.30 -9.29 6.42
CA LEU A 288 9.14 -10.37 6.98
C LEU A 288 8.96 -10.52 8.50
N ALA A 289 8.88 -9.41 9.25
CA ALA A 289 8.58 -9.41 10.67
C ALA A 289 7.17 -9.94 11.00
N MET A 290 6.22 -9.85 10.06
CA MET A 290 4.90 -10.47 10.17
C MET A 290 4.91 -11.97 9.89
N THR A 291 5.89 -12.48 9.14
CA THR A 291 5.95 -13.89 8.72
C THR A 291 6.73 -14.76 9.71
N GLU A 292 7.79 -14.22 10.33
CA GLU A 292 8.51 -14.86 11.43
C GLU A 292 8.03 -14.31 12.76
N GLY A 293 7.10 -15.01 13.42
CA GLY A 293 6.56 -14.61 14.70
C GLY A 293 7.67 -14.30 15.71
N MET A 294 7.83 -13.02 16.07
CA MET A 294 8.62 -12.59 17.22
C MET A 294 8.03 -13.18 18.51
N ALA A 295 8.44 -14.40 18.83
CA ALA A 295 8.32 -14.99 20.15
C ALA A 295 9.53 -14.54 20.96
N VAL A 296 9.43 -13.38 21.62
CA VAL A 296 10.27 -13.10 22.78
C VAL A 296 9.60 -13.80 23.96
N GLY A 297 9.89 -15.08 24.11
CA GLY A 297 9.47 -15.90 25.24
C GLY A 297 10.62 -16.83 25.62
N LYS A 298 11.03 -16.79 26.88
CA LYS A 298 11.89 -17.80 27.47
C LYS A 298 11.11 -19.11 27.50
N ASP A 299 11.68 -20.18 26.98
CA ASP A 299 11.43 -21.52 27.49
C ASP A 299 12.78 -22.20 27.69
N ASP A 300 13.01 -22.61 28.92
CA ASP A 300 14.03 -23.60 29.30
C ASP A 300 13.73 -24.93 28.57
N ASP A 301 14.78 -25.75 28.43
CA ASP A 301 14.79 -27.13 27.92
C ASP A 301 14.89 -27.36 26.39
N SER A 302 16.16 -27.39 25.96
CA SER A 302 16.81 -28.43 25.14
C SER A 302 16.17 -28.96 23.81
N ARG A 303 16.88 -28.62 22.71
CA ARG A 303 17.08 -29.30 21.40
C ARG A 303 16.13 -28.99 20.20
N PRO A 304 16.66 -29.04 18.95
CA PRO A 304 16.14 -28.30 17.80
C PRO A 304 15.35 -29.16 16.81
N ILE A 305 14.33 -28.59 16.14
CA ILE A 305 13.70 -29.20 14.96
C ILE A 305 13.46 -28.15 13.87
N CYS A 306 14.24 -28.26 12.78
CA CYS A 306 13.88 -27.75 11.45
C CYS A 306 12.77 -28.61 10.86
N LYS A 307 11.65 -28.04 10.41
CA LYS A 307 10.81 -28.66 9.37
C LYS A 307 10.22 -27.61 8.42
N ASN A 308 10.64 -27.71 7.16
CA ASN A 308 9.89 -27.33 5.98
C ASN A 308 8.47 -27.92 6.04
N ILE A 309 7.44 -27.12 5.78
CA ILE A 309 6.09 -27.64 5.53
C ILE A 309 5.75 -27.41 4.05
N GLY A 310 5.93 -28.46 3.26
CA GLY A 310 5.18 -28.67 2.03
C GLY A 310 3.88 -29.39 2.37
N VAL A 311 2.76 -28.92 1.84
CA VAL A 311 1.42 -29.51 2.09
C VAL A 311 1.09 -30.50 0.97
N ARG A 312 0.85 -31.76 1.36
CA ARG A 312 0.18 -32.79 0.54
C ARG A 312 -1.23 -33.01 1.12
N LEU A 313 -2.23 -32.95 0.26
CA LEU A 313 -3.63 -33.28 0.54
C LEU A 313 -3.88 -34.75 0.20
N GLU A 314 -4.44 -35.53 1.12
CA GLU A 314 -5.19 -36.76 0.81
C GLU A 314 -6.41 -36.88 1.72
N SER A 315 -7.51 -37.34 1.10
CA SER A 315 -8.89 -37.38 1.57
C SER A 315 -9.32 -38.83 1.86
N ALA A 316 -10.21 -39.05 2.85
CA ALA A 316 -11.05 -40.26 2.93
C ALA A 316 -12.32 -40.05 3.79
N TYR A 317 -13.45 -40.56 3.29
CA TYR A 317 -14.83 -40.57 3.83
C TYR A 317 -15.21 -41.98 4.34
N VAL A 318 -16.14 -42.10 5.33
CA VAL A 318 -17.17 -43.18 5.46
C VAL A 318 -18.39 -42.68 6.28
N LEU A 319 -19.61 -43.02 5.82
CA LEU A 319 -20.97 -42.65 6.29
C LEU A 319 -21.64 -43.70 7.22
N GLY A 320 -22.69 -43.32 7.97
CA GLY A 320 -23.68 -44.21 8.61
C GLY A 320 -24.95 -43.51 9.15
N PHE A 321 -26.15 -43.99 8.76
CA PHE A 321 -27.52 -43.42 8.88
C PHE A 321 -28.30 -43.74 10.20
N SER A 322 -29.35 -42.95 10.57
CA SER A 322 -30.78 -43.38 10.82
C SER A 322 -31.74 -42.26 11.32
N GLN A 323 -33.08 -42.42 11.13
CA GLN A 323 -34.19 -41.43 11.13
C GLN A 323 -35.07 -41.31 12.42
N ARG A 324 -35.81 -40.17 12.64
CA ARG A 324 -37.32 -40.01 12.58
C ARG A 324 -38.00 -38.86 13.40
N LYS A 325 -38.87 -38.08 12.70
CA LYS A 325 -40.26 -37.54 12.96
C LYS A 325 -40.69 -36.64 14.16
N GLY A 326 -41.36 -35.49 13.86
CA GLY A 326 -42.57 -34.95 14.58
C GLY A 326 -42.64 -33.43 14.94
N LYS A 327 -43.75 -32.72 14.62
CA LYS A 327 -44.11 -31.25 14.83
C LYS A 327 -45.10 -31.06 16.05
N PRO A 328 -45.80 -29.91 16.36
CA PRO A 328 -45.75 -28.45 15.97
C PRO A 328 -45.98 -27.33 17.08
N THR A 329 -45.50 -26.09 16.81
CA THR A 329 -45.98 -24.65 17.01
C THR A 329 -46.66 -24.04 18.28
N GLN A 330 -46.21 -22.81 18.70
CA GLN A 330 -47.02 -21.54 18.87
C GLN A 330 -46.21 -20.23 19.21
N ASN A 331 -46.80 -19.06 18.87
CA ASN A 331 -46.30 -17.64 18.78
C ASN A 331 -46.12 -16.84 20.10
N PHE A 332 -45.36 -15.69 20.13
CA PHE A 332 -45.75 -14.37 20.76
C PHE A 332 -44.83 -13.12 20.49
N ARG A 333 -45.36 -11.90 20.79
CA ARG A 333 -44.98 -10.48 20.46
C ARG A 333 -44.35 -9.67 21.64
N ILE A 334 -43.63 -8.55 21.40
CA ILE A 334 -43.07 -7.62 22.44
C ILE A 334 -43.29 -6.09 22.16
N ARG A 335 -43.41 -5.25 23.22
CA ARG A 335 -43.57 -3.77 23.28
C ARG A 335 -42.32 -3.00 23.79
N LYS A 336 -42.20 -1.69 23.46
CA LYS A 336 -41.09 -0.73 23.77
C LYS A 336 -41.42 0.29 24.88
N CYS A 337 -40.39 0.90 25.50
CA CYS A 337 -40.50 2.03 26.46
C CYS A 337 -39.55 3.22 26.10
N HIS A 338 -40.00 4.46 26.32
CA HIS A 338 -39.38 5.75 25.93
C HIS A 338 -38.97 6.59 27.16
N HIS A 339 -37.67 6.74 27.48
CA HIS A 339 -37.24 7.82 28.40
C HIS A 339 -35.77 8.30 28.30
N CYS A 340 -34.94 7.81 27.36
CA CYS A 340 -33.52 8.21 27.27
C CYS A 340 -33.19 9.31 26.24
N PHE A 341 -34.18 9.99 25.63
CA PHE A 341 -33.96 10.70 24.36
C PHE A 341 -33.50 12.17 24.44
N LEU A 342 -33.52 12.85 25.61
CA LEU A 342 -33.37 14.32 25.64
C LEU A 342 -31.98 14.86 26.03
N THR A 343 -31.11 14.07 26.67
CA THR A 343 -29.78 14.54 27.12
C THR A 343 -28.67 14.34 26.08
N ILE A 344 -28.90 13.52 25.05
CA ILE A 344 -27.89 13.16 24.02
C ILE A 344 -27.80 14.22 22.90
N TRP A 345 -28.85 15.02 22.70
CA TRP A 345 -28.94 15.96 21.57
C TRP A 345 -28.09 17.22 21.72
N SER A 346 -27.94 17.75 22.94
CA SER A 346 -27.17 18.98 23.19
C SER A 346 -25.65 18.75 22.99
N TRP A 347 -25.11 17.65 23.51
CA TRP A 347 -23.69 17.30 23.40
C TRP A 347 -23.24 16.93 21.98
N SER A 348 -24.12 16.28 21.20
CA SER A 348 -23.82 15.87 19.83
C SER A 348 -23.60 17.06 18.89
N SER A 349 -24.30 18.17 19.12
CA SER A 349 -24.28 19.36 18.25
C SER A 349 -22.98 20.18 18.35
N CYS A 350 -22.38 20.29 19.53
CA CYS A 350 -21.10 20.99 19.74
C CYS A 350 -19.90 20.16 19.24
N LEU A 351 -19.89 18.84 19.51
CA LEU A 351 -18.89 17.91 18.96
C LEU A 351 -18.89 17.85 17.43
N HIS A 352 -20.06 17.99 16.78
CA HIS A 352 -20.17 18.02 15.32
C HIS A 352 -19.53 19.27 14.68
N LYS A 353 -19.61 20.43 15.34
CA LYS A 353 -19.03 21.69 14.82
C LYS A 353 -17.51 21.72 14.95
N ASP A 354 -16.95 21.22 16.05
CA ASP A 354 -15.49 21.18 16.25
C ASP A 354 -14.84 20.06 15.43
N LYS A 355 -15.50 18.90 15.26
CA LYS A 355 -15.03 17.85 14.34
C LYS A 355 -14.98 18.34 12.89
N LYS A 356 -16.04 18.99 12.37
CA LYS A 356 -16.05 19.54 11.00
C LYS A 356 -14.90 20.51 10.72
N LYS A 357 -14.40 21.23 11.74
CA LYS A 357 -13.30 22.19 11.63
C LYS A 357 -11.92 21.50 11.57
N GLY A 358 -11.70 20.44 12.35
CA GLY A 358 -10.51 19.58 12.24
C GLY A 358 -10.51 18.66 11.01
N MET A 359 -11.68 18.35 10.45
CA MET A 359 -11.87 17.44 9.30
C MET A 359 -11.52 18.08 7.95
N LYS A 360 -11.64 19.41 7.80
CA LYS A 360 -11.01 20.16 6.71
C LYS A 360 -9.47 20.17 6.82
N GLN A 361 -8.90 19.53 7.84
CA GLN A 361 -7.46 19.43 8.11
C GLN A 361 -6.85 18.04 7.91
N SER A 362 -7.62 17.07 7.40
CA SER A 362 -7.07 15.75 7.06
C SER A 362 -6.35 15.78 5.71
N MET A 363 -5.18 15.15 5.64
CA MET A 363 -4.44 14.93 4.40
C MET A 363 -5.02 13.71 3.69
N LEU A 364 -5.93 13.93 2.73
CA LEU A 364 -6.61 12.88 1.99
C LEU A 364 -6.23 12.91 0.53
N ILE A 365 -6.19 11.76 -0.11
CA ILE A 365 -5.91 11.65 -1.52
C ILE A 365 -6.96 10.77 -2.18
N CYS A 366 -7.36 11.15 -3.40
CA CYS A 366 -8.35 10.43 -4.18
C CYS A 366 -7.66 9.78 -5.38
N CYS A 367 -7.97 8.50 -5.63
CA CYS A 367 -7.56 7.79 -6.82
C CYS A 367 -8.82 7.40 -7.63
N LYS A 368 -8.83 7.75 -8.92
CA LYS A 368 -9.83 7.26 -9.88
C LYS A 368 -9.17 6.22 -10.77
N LEU A 369 -9.62 4.98 -10.63
CA LEU A 369 -9.11 3.83 -11.36
C LEU A 369 -10.12 3.42 -12.44
N TYR A 370 -9.70 3.45 -13.70
CA TYR A 370 -10.53 3.11 -14.84
C TYR A 370 -10.13 1.77 -15.44
N ILE A 371 -11.07 0.83 -15.50
CA ILE A 371 -10.85 -0.53 -15.99
C ILE A 371 -11.77 -0.80 -17.16
N SER A 372 -11.20 -1.35 -18.24
CA SER A 372 -11.90 -1.76 -19.46
C SER A 372 -12.63 -3.09 -19.26
N GLU A 373 -13.62 -3.08 -18.37
CA GLU A 373 -14.58 -4.16 -18.14
C GLU A 373 -15.74 -3.65 -17.27
N SER A 374 -16.98 -4.00 -17.61
CA SER A 374 -18.15 -3.72 -16.77
C SER A 374 -19.25 -4.79 -16.83
N ARG A 375 -19.05 -5.82 -17.64
CA ARG A 375 -20.03 -6.88 -17.95
C ARG A 375 -19.69 -8.18 -17.23
N ASN A 376 -18.41 -8.50 -17.07
CA ASN A 376 -17.91 -9.68 -16.35
C ASN A 376 -17.90 -9.47 -14.84
N LEU A 377 -18.99 -9.86 -14.18
CA LEU A 377 -19.14 -9.70 -12.73
C LEU A 377 -18.06 -10.41 -11.91
N ALA A 378 -17.61 -11.59 -12.33
CA ALA A 378 -16.57 -12.33 -11.61
C ALA A 378 -15.22 -11.60 -11.62
N ALA A 379 -14.88 -10.96 -12.74
CA ALA A 379 -13.69 -10.11 -12.83
C ALA A 379 -13.82 -8.88 -11.90
N LEU A 380 -14.96 -8.19 -11.95
CA LEU A 380 -15.24 -7.04 -11.07
C LEU A 380 -15.18 -7.41 -9.59
N ASP A 381 -15.77 -8.55 -9.20
CA ASP A 381 -15.75 -9.05 -7.83
C ASP A 381 -14.32 -9.38 -7.37
N SER A 382 -13.46 -9.87 -8.26
CA SER A 382 -12.04 -10.10 -7.97
C SER A 382 -11.31 -8.79 -7.67
N ILE A 383 -11.51 -7.78 -8.52
CA ILE A 383 -10.91 -6.46 -8.39
C ILE A 383 -11.38 -5.76 -7.10
N GLU A 384 -12.68 -5.82 -6.80
CA GLU A 384 -13.23 -5.20 -5.59
C GLU A 384 -12.83 -5.92 -4.31
N ARG A 385 -12.63 -7.24 -4.35
CA ARG A 385 -12.04 -7.97 -3.22
C ARG A 385 -10.62 -7.49 -2.94
N ALA A 386 -9.81 -7.27 -3.97
CA ALA A 386 -8.47 -6.71 -3.81
C ALA A 386 -8.51 -5.30 -3.18
N ALA A 387 -9.48 -4.47 -3.56
CA ALA A 387 -9.69 -3.15 -2.95
C ALA A 387 -10.01 -3.21 -1.45
N ARG A 388 -10.75 -4.24 -1.01
CA ARG A 388 -11.23 -4.40 0.37
C ARG A 388 -10.20 -5.03 1.32
N LEU A 389 -9.02 -5.43 0.83
CA LEU A 389 -7.96 -6.01 1.66
C LEU A 389 -7.37 -4.99 2.64
N ASP A 390 -7.38 -3.71 2.25
CA ASP A 390 -6.87 -2.62 3.07
C ASP A 390 -8.04 -1.84 3.68
N PRO A 391 -8.25 -1.89 5.01
CA PRO A 391 -9.35 -1.20 5.67
C PRO A 391 -9.17 0.33 5.71
N GLU A 392 -7.96 0.84 5.45
CA GLU A 392 -7.65 2.27 5.45
C GLU A 392 -7.89 2.92 4.08
N THR A 393 -8.12 2.13 3.03
CA THR A 393 -8.59 2.61 1.74
C THR A 393 -10.10 2.38 1.60
N ALA A 394 -10.86 3.46 1.42
CA ALA A 394 -12.29 3.34 1.17
C ALA A 394 -12.60 3.48 -0.33
N MET A 395 -13.28 2.47 -0.88
CA MET A 395 -13.94 2.59 -2.18
C MET A 395 -15.27 3.34 -2.02
N VAL A 396 -15.23 4.66 -2.26
CA VAL A 396 -16.33 5.59 -1.98
C VAL A 396 -17.33 5.72 -3.15
N ASN A 397 -16.92 5.34 -4.35
CA ASN A 397 -17.80 5.28 -5.51
C ASN A 397 -17.39 4.15 -6.47
N LYS A 398 -18.40 3.59 -7.14
CA LYS A 398 -18.26 2.67 -8.27
C LYS A 398 -19.24 3.13 -9.34
N PHE A 399 -18.72 3.53 -10.50
CA PHE A 399 -19.54 3.84 -11.66
C PHE A 399 -19.35 2.75 -12.71
N LEU A 400 -20.43 2.02 -13.01
CA LEU A 400 -20.42 0.88 -13.92
C LEU A 400 -21.18 1.26 -15.19
N ASP A 401 -20.48 1.30 -16.33
CA ASP A 401 -21.08 1.62 -17.62
C ASP A 401 -21.02 0.42 -18.56
N ARG A 402 -22.18 -0.22 -18.78
CA ARG A 402 -22.28 -1.40 -19.65
C ARG A 402 -22.14 -1.08 -21.14
N ALA A 403 -22.54 0.10 -21.60
CA ALA A 403 -22.44 0.49 -23.00
C ALA A 403 -20.97 0.77 -23.37
N TYR A 404 -20.28 1.51 -22.51
CA TYR A 404 -18.84 1.76 -22.64
C TYR A 404 -17.97 0.54 -22.37
N ASN A 405 -18.53 -0.48 -21.71
CA ASN A 405 -17.79 -1.61 -21.15
C ASN A 405 -16.63 -1.15 -20.26
N ARG A 406 -16.90 -0.20 -19.37
CA ARG A 406 -15.88 0.42 -18.52
C ARG A 406 -16.43 0.62 -17.11
N VAL A 407 -15.62 0.34 -16.12
CA VAL A 407 -15.90 0.65 -14.72
C VAL A 407 -14.90 1.67 -14.21
N THR A 408 -15.38 2.58 -13.38
CA THR A 408 -14.56 3.53 -12.63
C THR A 408 -14.73 3.26 -11.14
N TYR A 409 -13.61 3.07 -10.45
CA TYR A 409 -13.55 3.00 -9.00
C TYR A 409 -12.95 4.29 -8.45
N THR A 410 -13.66 4.93 -7.53
CA THR A 410 -13.14 6.10 -6.80
C THR A 410 -12.75 5.64 -5.40
N LEU A 411 -11.45 5.68 -5.14
CA LEU A 411 -10.82 5.26 -3.89
C LEU A 411 -10.31 6.49 -3.15
N VAL A 412 -10.44 6.50 -1.83
CA VAL A 412 -9.91 7.56 -0.96
C VAL A 412 -9.18 6.94 0.21
N SER A 413 -8.02 7.49 0.54
CA SER A 413 -7.29 7.19 1.78
C SER A 413 -6.53 8.42 2.25
N HIS A 414 -5.90 8.30 3.42
CA HIS A 414 -5.00 9.31 3.92
C HIS A 414 -3.62 9.20 3.28
N ILE A 415 -2.86 10.28 3.40
CA ILE A 415 -1.42 10.29 3.15
C ILE A 415 -0.70 10.64 4.45
N ALA A 416 0.36 9.89 4.73
CA ALA A 416 1.22 10.11 5.89
C ALA A 416 2.48 10.84 5.46
N HIS A 417 2.94 11.73 6.33
CA HIS A 417 4.13 12.54 6.14
C HIS A 417 5.16 12.27 7.24
N ASP A 418 6.42 12.51 6.93
CA ASP A 418 7.48 12.56 7.94
C ASP A 418 7.46 13.89 8.72
N SER A 419 8.41 14.02 9.66
CA SER A 419 8.64 15.23 10.45
C SER A 419 8.93 16.48 9.63
N THR A 420 9.38 16.33 8.39
CA THR A 420 9.70 17.43 7.46
C THR A 420 8.51 17.84 6.61
N GLY A 421 7.39 17.11 6.69
CA GLY A 421 6.22 17.31 5.84
C GLY A 421 6.36 16.68 4.46
N CYS A 422 7.31 15.75 4.24
CA CYS A 422 7.42 15.00 2.99
C CYS A 422 6.48 13.78 3.03
N PRO A 423 5.75 13.47 1.95
CA PRO A 423 4.92 12.27 1.90
C PRO A 423 5.79 11.02 1.93
N ILE A 424 5.43 10.06 2.79
CA ILE A 424 6.18 8.80 2.96
C ILE A 424 5.33 7.56 2.71
N TYR A 425 4.00 7.65 2.87
CA TYR A 425 3.14 6.49 2.77
C TYR A 425 1.68 6.86 2.46
N SER A 426 1.02 6.03 1.66
CA SER A 426 -0.43 6.01 1.56
C SER A 426 -0.93 4.58 1.34
N PRO A 427 -1.96 4.11 2.09
CA PRO A 427 -2.61 2.82 1.86
C PRO A 427 -3.13 2.62 0.42
N LEU A 428 -3.42 3.73 -0.27
CA LEU A 428 -3.85 3.70 -1.68
C LEU A 428 -2.82 3.04 -2.60
N GLN A 429 -1.52 3.16 -2.32
CA GLN A 429 -0.47 2.61 -3.19
C GLN A 429 -0.66 1.09 -3.36
N GLN A 430 -0.64 0.36 -2.25
CA GLN A 430 -0.76 -1.09 -2.27
C GLN A 430 -2.15 -1.54 -2.74
N THR A 431 -3.19 -0.79 -2.37
CA THR A 431 -4.57 -1.09 -2.80
C THR A 431 -4.71 -1.01 -4.32
N VAL A 432 -4.28 0.09 -4.93
CA VAL A 432 -4.34 0.27 -6.40
C VAL A 432 -3.50 -0.79 -7.11
N VAL A 433 -2.29 -1.05 -6.65
CA VAL A 433 -1.42 -2.07 -7.25
C VAL A 433 -2.07 -3.46 -7.20
N SER A 434 -2.75 -3.80 -6.09
CA SER A 434 -3.46 -5.08 -5.93
C SER A 434 -4.71 -5.17 -6.84
N MET A 435 -5.44 -4.06 -7.01
CA MET A 435 -6.56 -3.99 -7.95
C MET A 435 -6.10 -4.15 -9.40
N VAL A 436 -4.97 -3.53 -9.78
CA VAL A 436 -4.37 -3.65 -11.11
C VAL A 436 -3.92 -5.09 -11.38
N GLU A 437 -3.32 -5.75 -10.38
CA GLU A 437 -2.96 -7.16 -10.47
C GLU A 437 -4.19 -8.04 -10.77
N ALA A 438 -5.25 -7.87 -9.97
CA ALA A 438 -6.50 -8.61 -10.14
C ALA A 438 -7.14 -8.36 -11.51
N ALA A 439 -7.12 -7.11 -12.00
CA ALA A 439 -7.64 -6.75 -13.31
C ALA A 439 -6.85 -7.42 -14.45
N CYS A 440 -5.52 -7.31 -14.43
CA CYS A 440 -4.63 -7.91 -15.43
C CYS A 440 -4.64 -9.45 -15.43
N GLN A 441 -5.10 -10.09 -14.35
CA GLN A 441 -5.29 -11.55 -14.27
C GLN A 441 -6.68 -11.98 -14.76
N ALA A 442 -7.71 -11.16 -14.54
CA ALA A 442 -9.11 -11.54 -14.80
C ALA A 442 -9.62 -11.10 -16.18
N ILE A 443 -8.98 -10.13 -16.82
CA ILE A 443 -9.45 -9.51 -18.06
C ILE A 443 -8.43 -9.72 -19.16
N ASN A 444 -8.91 -10.12 -20.34
CA ASN A 444 -8.14 -10.14 -21.58
C ASN A 444 -8.67 -9.07 -22.54
N LEU A 445 -7.85 -8.06 -22.85
CA LEU A 445 -8.28 -6.96 -23.70
C LEU A 445 -8.49 -7.34 -25.17
N GLU A 446 -7.93 -8.45 -25.66
CA GLU A 446 -8.19 -8.94 -27.02
C GLU A 446 -9.66 -9.31 -27.22
N LEU A 447 -10.34 -9.69 -26.14
CA LEU A 447 -11.76 -10.04 -26.14
C LEU A 447 -12.65 -8.84 -25.80
N HIS A 448 -12.06 -7.71 -25.43
CA HIS A 448 -12.80 -6.55 -24.96
C HIS A 448 -13.40 -5.73 -26.11
N SER A 449 -14.70 -5.50 -26.03
CA SER A 449 -15.44 -4.56 -26.89
C SER A 449 -16.29 -3.60 -26.06
N GLY A 450 -16.28 -2.33 -26.43
CA GLY A 450 -17.02 -1.27 -25.75
C GLY A 450 -17.04 0.00 -26.58
N ALA A 451 -18.04 0.85 -26.35
CA ALA A 451 -18.17 2.10 -27.12
C ALA A 451 -17.11 3.15 -26.72
N HIS A 452 -16.47 3.03 -25.55
CA HIS A 452 -15.43 3.95 -25.11
C HIS A 452 -14.03 3.53 -25.64
N PRO A 453 -13.19 4.48 -26.08
CA PRO A 453 -11.78 4.20 -26.41
C PRO A 453 -11.01 3.72 -25.17
N ARG A 454 -10.00 2.86 -25.39
CA ARG A 454 -9.14 2.30 -24.33
C ARG A 454 -7.80 1.84 -24.89
N LEU A 455 -6.73 1.98 -24.12
CA LEU A 455 -5.37 1.53 -24.44
C LEU A 455 -4.92 0.31 -23.63
N GLY A 456 -5.67 -0.06 -22.58
CA GLY A 456 -5.32 -1.16 -21.69
C GLY A 456 -6.48 -1.71 -20.89
N VAL A 457 -6.25 -2.85 -20.24
CA VAL A 457 -7.13 -3.41 -19.21
C VAL A 457 -7.35 -2.38 -18.10
N VAL A 458 -6.25 -1.78 -17.64
CA VAL A 458 -6.28 -0.58 -16.80
C VAL A 458 -5.95 0.60 -17.69
N ASP A 459 -6.99 1.32 -18.12
CA ASP A 459 -6.85 2.38 -19.11
C ASP A 459 -6.20 3.63 -18.52
N ASP A 460 -6.63 4.02 -17.32
CA ASP A 460 -6.23 5.27 -16.68
C ASP A 460 -6.26 5.15 -15.16
N ILE A 461 -5.27 5.74 -14.48
CA ILE A 461 -5.19 5.85 -13.03
C ILE A 461 -4.87 7.31 -12.70
N ILE A 462 -5.81 7.99 -12.05
CA ILE A 462 -5.69 9.43 -11.81
C ILE A 462 -5.69 9.71 -10.32
N PHE A 463 -4.63 10.34 -9.84
CA PHE A 463 -4.54 10.84 -8.47
C PHE A 463 -4.93 12.31 -8.42
N HIS A 464 -5.80 12.63 -7.47
CA HIS A 464 -6.25 13.99 -7.22
C HIS A 464 -5.97 14.37 -5.76
N PRO A 465 -5.46 15.59 -5.51
CA PRO A 465 -5.45 16.13 -4.16
C PRO A 465 -6.88 16.23 -3.62
N LEU A 466 -7.06 15.86 -2.36
CA LEU A 466 -8.34 15.96 -1.66
C LEU A 466 -8.11 16.58 -0.26
N ALA A 467 -9.05 17.38 0.22
CA ALA A 467 -8.90 18.12 1.48
C ALA A 467 -7.60 18.97 1.51
N GLN A 468 -6.61 18.66 2.35
CA GLN A 468 -5.37 19.45 2.46
C GLN A 468 -4.18 18.93 1.65
N THR A 469 -4.32 17.78 0.99
CA THR A 469 -3.23 17.22 0.19
C THR A 469 -2.90 18.09 -1.00
N SER A 470 -1.62 18.23 -1.31
CA SER A 470 -1.13 19.02 -2.43
C SER A 470 -1.10 18.22 -3.74
N LEU A 471 -1.02 18.93 -4.87
CA LEU A 471 -0.85 18.27 -6.17
C LEU A 471 0.49 17.52 -6.28
N ASP A 472 1.53 18.01 -5.62
CA ASP A 472 2.85 17.38 -5.60
C ASP A 472 2.84 16.06 -4.84
N GLU A 473 2.06 15.97 -3.75
CA GLU A 473 1.81 14.73 -3.02
C GLU A 473 1.04 13.70 -3.87
N ALA A 474 0.05 14.17 -4.64
CA ALA A 474 -0.64 13.31 -5.60
C ALA A 474 0.30 12.81 -6.71
N ALA A 475 1.21 13.67 -7.18
CA ALA A 475 2.23 13.31 -8.17
C ALA A 475 3.26 12.33 -7.61
N TRP A 476 3.66 12.48 -6.34
CA TRP A 476 4.51 11.54 -5.63
C TRP A 476 3.88 10.15 -5.62
N LEU A 477 2.62 10.03 -5.18
CA LEU A 477 1.93 8.75 -5.12
C LEU A 477 1.75 8.12 -6.51
N ALA A 478 1.39 8.94 -7.51
CA ALA A 478 1.25 8.50 -8.90
C ALA A 478 2.55 7.87 -9.45
N ARG A 479 3.71 8.50 -9.19
CA ARG A 479 5.02 7.96 -9.60
C ARG A 479 5.38 6.68 -8.85
N SER A 480 5.12 6.61 -7.54
CA SER A 480 5.36 5.40 -6.73
C SER A 480 4.55 4.22 -7.26
N VAL A 481 3.25 4.43 -7.52
CA VAL A 481 2.36 3.41 -8.11
C VAL A 481 2.80 3.02 -9.52
N ALA A 482 3.21 3.98 -10.36
CA ALA A 482 3.72 3.69 -11.70
C ALA A 482 4.98 2.82 -11.67
N GLY A 483 5.93 3.13 -10.79
CA GLY A 483 7.13 2.33 -10.61
C GLY A 483 6.81 0.91 -10.14
N ASP A 484 5.85 0.74 -9.23
CA ASP A 484 5.46 -0.59 -8.75
C ASP A 484 4.76 -1.42 -9.83
N ILE A 485 3.79 -0.84 -10.53
CA ILE A 485 3.04 -1.51 -11.61
C ILE A 485 3.96 -1.87 -12.78
N GLY A 486 4.76 -0.90 -13.25
CA GLY A 486 5.64 -1.09 -14.40
C GLY A 486 6.69 -2.18 -14.16
N ASN A 487 7.31 -2.18 -12.97
CA ASN A 487 8.32 -3.18 -12.63
C ASN A 487 7.71 -4.56 -12.30
N ARG A 488 6.62 -4.62 -11.52
CA ARG A 488 6.04 -5.90 -11.07
C ARG A 488 5.32 -6.64 -12.19
N PHE A 489 4.53 -5.92 -12.99
CA PHE A 489 3.66 -6.55 -13.98
C PHE A 489 4.21 -6.48 -15.40
N GLN A 490 5.38 -5.85 -15.58
CA GLN A 490 5.99 -5.61 -16.89
C GLN A 490 4.99 -4.93 -17.84
N LEU A 491 4.24 -3.96 -17.31
CA LEU A 491 3.22 -3.21 -18.03
C LEU A 491 3.82 -1.85 -18.44
N PRO A 492 3.75 -1.45 -19.73
CA PRO A 492 4.19 -0.12 -20.14
C PRO A 492 3.30 0.96 -19.52
N ILE A 493 3.91 1.93 -18.85
CA ILE A 493 3.22 3.02 -18.17
C ILE A 493 3.59 4.37 -18.77
N PHE A 494 2.59 5.18 -19.06
CA PHE A 494 2.76 6.57 -19.50
C PHE A 494 2.29 7.52 -18.40
N LEU A 495 3.21 8.32 -17.90
CA LEU A 495 2.93 9.36 -16.91
C LEU A 495 2.33 10.60 -17.58
N TYR A 496 1.45 11.31 -16.88
CA TYR A 496 0.94 12.59 -17.35
C TYR A 496 0.60 13.55 -16.20
N GLY A 497 0.30 14.81 -16.55
CA GLY A 497 0.02 15.86 -15.58
C GLY A 497 1.23 16.12 -14.69
N ALA A 498 1.00 16.41 -13.40
CA ALA A 498 2.05 16.68 -12.43
C ALA A 498 2.96 15.46 -12.14
N ALA A 499 2.52 14.25 -12.48
CA ALA A 499 3.34 13.06 -12.34
C ALA A 499 4.45 12.99 -13.40
N HIS A 500 4.21 13.54 -14.60
CA HIS A 500 5.19 13.54 -15.69
C HIS A 500 6.18 14.71 -15.56
N PRO A 501 7.50 14.50 -15.75
CA PRO A 501 8.54 15.52 -15.54
C PRO A 501 8.33 16.83 -16.34
N LEU A 502 7.78 16.72 -17.55
CA LEU A 502 7.46 17.87 -18.42
C LEU A 502 5.99 18.32 -18.36
N GLY A 503 5.18 17.79 -17.44
CA GLY A 503 3.77 18.17 -17.35
C GLY A 503 2.93 17.77 -18.57
N LYS A 504 3.24 16.64 -19.22
CA LYS A 504 2.60 16.25 -20.48
C LYS A 504 1.10 16.06 -20.28
N ALA A 505 0.30 16.64 -21.17
CA ALA A 505 -1.16 16.52 -21.12
C ALA A 505 -1.60 15.10 -21.52
N PRO A 506 -2.65 14.54 -20.90
CA PRO A 506 -3.12 13.19 -21.20
C PRO A 506 -3.61 13.07 -22.65
N ASP A 507 -4.22 14.12 -23.23
CA ASP A 507 -4.72 14.06 -24.60
C ASP A 507 -3.59 14.00 -25.65
N ALA A 508 -2.41 14.56 -25.35
CA ALA A 508 -1.23 14.45 -26.20
C ALA A 508 -0.74 13.00 -26.29
N ILE A 509 -0.61 12.33 -25.13
CA ILE A 509 -0.22 10.91 -25.06
C ILE A 509 -1.25 10.04 -25.77
N ARG A 510 -2.53 10.25 -25.51
CA ARG A 510 -3.63 9.53 -26.18
C ARG A 510 -3.56 9.66 -27.70
N ARG A 511 -3.19 10.82 -28.24
CA ARG A 511 -3.00 10.99 -29.70
C ARG A 511 -1.82 10.20 -30.22
N GLU A 512 -0.67 10.29 -29.57
CA GLU A 512 0.55 9.57 -29.97
C GLU A 512 0.34 8.06 -29.96
N LEU A 513 -0.42 7.55 -28.99
CA LEU A 513 -0.72 6.12 -28.84
C LEU A 513 -1.94 5.66 -29.66
N GLY A 514 -2.58 6.53 -30.44
CA GLY A 514 -3.69 6.14 -31.31
C GLY A 514 -5.00 5.85 -30.58
N TYR A 515 -5.22 6.42 -29.40
CA TYR A 515 -6.45 6.28 -28.59
C TYR A 515 -7.72 6.66 -29.37
N TYR A 516 -7.64 7.74 -30.14
CA TYR A 516 -8.76 8.28 -30.92
C TYR A 516 -8.82 7.64 -32.32
N ARG A 517 -8.82 6.31 -32.40
CA ARG A 517 -9.03 5.55 -33.65
C ARG A 517 -10.38 4.83 -33.67
N PRO A 518 -11.24 5.07 -34.69
CA PRO A 518 -12.46 4.30 -34.85
C PRO A 518 -12.13 2.83 -35.15
N ASN A 519 -13.05 1.93 -34.81
CA ASN A 519 -12.95 0.52 -35.17
C ASN A 519 -13.31 0.30 -36.66
N PHE A 520 -13.14 -0.93 -37.13
CA PHE A 520 -13.42 -1.31 -38.53
C PHE A 520 -14.87 -1.02 -38.97
N MET A 521 -15.81 -0.98 -38.02
CA MET A 521 -17.22 -0.68 -38.30
C MET A 521 -17.55 0.83 -38.27
N GLY A 522 -16.56 1.72 -38.08
CA GLY A 522 -16.72 3.19 -38.07
C GLY A 522 -17.48 3.79 -36.87
N ASN A 523 -18.23 2.94 -36.16
CA ASN A 523 -19.23 3.34 -35.20
C ASN A 523 -18.71 3.29 -33.75
N GLN A 524 -17.72 2.45 -33.41
CA GLN A 524 -17.13 2.42 -32.07
C GLN A 524 -15.65 2.83 -32.12
N TRP A 525 -15.03 3.03 -30.96
CA TRP A 525 -13.59 3.23 -30.87
C TRP A 525 -12.89 1.89 -30.72
N ALA A 526 -11.79 1.68 -31.45
CA ALA A 526 -10.93 0.52 -31.23
C ALA A 526 -9.96 0.78 -30.07
N GLY A 527 -9.35 1.97 -30.04
CA GLY A 527 -8.42 2.45 -29.01
C GLY A 527 -7.13 1.64 -28.82
N TRP A 528 -7.04 0.42 -29.35
CA TRP A 528 -6.13 -0.61 -28.87
C TRP A 528 -5.12 -1.12 -29.92
N ALA A 529 -5.13 -0.63 -31.17
CA ALA A 529 -4.18 -1.07 -32.20
C ALA A 529 -2.76 -0.50 -31.93
N LEU A 530 -2.17 -0.92 -30.81
CA LEU A 530 -0.81 -0.67 -30.40
C LEU A 530 0.08 -1.72 -31.05
N PRO A 531 1.26 -1.33 -31.56
CA PRO A 531 2.26 -2.29 -31.98
C PRO A 531 2.74 -3.13 -30.79
N GLU A 532 3.21 -4.35 -31.05
CA GLU A 532 3.87 -5.18 -30.03
C GLU A 532 5.08 -4.47 -29.39
N ILE A 533 5.69 -3.53 -30.12
CA ILE A 533 6.79 -2.68 -29.66
C ILE A 533 6.40 -1.22 -29.86
N LEU A 534 6.33 -0.46 -28.77
CA LEU A 534 6.00 0.96 -28.81
C LEU A 534 7.09 1.78 -29.50
N SER A 535 6.67 2.69 -30.38
CA SER A 535 7.56 3.68 -30.99
C SER A 535 7.95 4.80 -30.03
N VAL A 536 7.18 4.99 -28.96
CA VAL A 536 7.45 5.95 -27.88
C VAL A 536 7.82 5.17 -26.63
N ARG A 537 8.92 5.56 -25.99
CA ARG A 537 9.37 4.93 -24.76
C ARG A 537 8.39 5.26 -23.61
N PRO A 538 7.87 4.26 -22.88
CA PRO A 538 7.07 4.50 -21.68
C PRO A 538 7.96 5.04 -20.56
N ASP A 539 7.37 5.74 -19.60
CA ASP A 539 8.07 6.29 -18.45
C ASP A 539 8.52 5.19 -17.48
N GLU A 540 7.66 4.17 -17.29
CA GLU A 540 7.95 2.98 -16.49
C GLU A 540 7.56 1.70 -17.25
N GLY A 541 8.26 0.60 -16.94
CA GLY A 541 8.03 -0.69 -17.59
C GLY A 541 8.67 -0.84 -18.98
N PRO A 542 8.44 -1.97 -19.66
CA PRO A 542 9.07 -2.31 -20.94
C PRO A 542 8.41 -1.58 -22.12
N VAL A 543 9.10 -1.48 -23.26
CA VAL A 543 8.51 -1.01 -24.53
C VAL A 543 7.62 -2.07 -25.21
N GLN A 544 7.73 -3.32 -24.77
CA GLN A 544 6.93 -4.44 -25.25
C GLN A 544 5.51 -4.37 -24.67
N VAL A 545 4.52 -4.44 -25.54
CA VAL A 545 3.10 -4.43 -25.17
C VAL A 545 2.56 -5.85 -25.22
N SER A 546 1.97 -6.31 -24.12
CA SER A 546 1.23 -7.56 -24.11
C SER A 546 -0.16 -7.33 -24.71
N PRO A 547 -0.58 -8.09 -25.75
CA PRO A 547 -1.88 -7.90 -26.33
C PRO A 547 -3.06 -8.20 -25.37
N ALA A 548 -2.84 -8.98 -24.33
CA ALA A 548 -3.90 -9.24 -23.36
C ALA A 548 -4.10 -8.08 -22.37
N ARG A 549 -3.12 -7.19 -22.21
CA ARG A 549 -3.07 -6.20 -21.11
C ARG A 549 -2.99 -4.75 -21.58
N GLY A 550 -2.14 -4.45 -22.55
CA GLY A 550 -1.94 -3.11 -23.10
C GLY A 550 -0.90 -2.29 -22.40
N ILE A 551 -1.23 -1.01 -22.28
CA ILE A 551 -0.50 -0.01 -21.51
C ILE A 551 -1.44 0.58 -20.47
N ALA A 552 -0.89 1.24 -19.45
CA ALA A 552 -1.69 2.06 -18.55
C ALA A 552 -1.21 3.51 -18.57
N MET A 553 -2.15 4.45 -18.48
CA MET A 553 -1.84 5.84 -18.20
C MET A 553 -1.97 6.10 -16.70
N ILE A 554 -1.00 6.82 -16.12
CA ILE A 554 -1.03 7.17 -14.70
C ILE A 554 -0.69 8.65 -14.54
N GLY A 555 -1.51 9.41 -13.83
CA GLY A 555 -1.29 10.84 -13.70
C GLY A 555 -1.71 11.41 -12.37
N ALA A 556 -1.29 12.65 -12.17
CA ALA A 556 -1.74 13.50 -11.08
C ALA A 556 -2.24 14.83 -11.63
N CYS A 557 -3.46 15.20 -11.29
CA CYS A 557 -4.10 16.41 -11.81
C CYS A 557 -4.89 17.14 -10.71
N PRO A 558 -5.10 18.45 -10.85
CA PRO A 558 -6.14 19.15 -10.09
C PRO A 558 -7.50 18.44 -10.20
N TRP A 559 -8.42 18.80 -9.31
CA TRP A 559 -9.73 18.18 -9.30
C TRP A 559 -10.50 18.40 -10.61
N VAL A 560 -11.00 17.30 -11.19
CA VAL A 560 -11.83 17.32 -12.40
C VAL A 560 -13.21 16.72 -12.13
N ALA A 561 -14.23 17.22 -12.83
CA ALA A 561 -15.57 16.64 -12.82
C ALA A 561 -15.88 15.96 -14.15
N MET A 562 -16.70 14.90 -14.10
CA MET A 562 -17.16 14.17 -15.28
C MET A 562 -18.67 14.31 -15.39
N TYR A 563 -19.14 14.90 -16.48
CA TYR A 563 -20.55 15.19 -16.72
C TYR A 563 -20.92 14.76 -18.13
N ASN A 564 -21.85 13.83 -18.24
CA ASN A 564 -22.24 13.24 -19.52
C ASN A 564 -23.64 13.72 -19.90
N VAL A 565 -23.84 14.00 -21.19
CA VAL A 565 -25.10 14.52 -21.71
C VAL A 565 -25.64 13.57 -22.78
N PRO A 566 -26.73 12.81 -22.50
CA PRO A 566 -27.36 11.94 -23.48
C PRO A 566 -28.08 12.72 -24.59
N ILE A 567 -28.01 12.19 -25.80
CA ILE A 567 -28.69 12.69 -27.00
C ILE A 567 -29.53 11.56 -27.58
N ILE A 568 -30.83 11.81 -27.77
CA ILE A 568 -31.78 10.85 -28.32
C ILE A 568 -31.60 10.78 -29.83
N SER A 569 -30.52 10.11 -30.25
CA SER A 569 -30.14 9.97 -31.64
C SER A 569 -29.14 8.83 -31.81
N THR A 570 -29.23 8.14 -32.95
CA THR A 570 -28.23 7.17 -33.41
C THR A 570 -27.18 7.79 -34.34
N ASP A 571 -27.32 9.08 -34.70
CA ASP A 571 -26.34 9.79 -35.52
C ASP A 571 -25.11 10.21 -34.70
N VAL A 572 -24.19 9.26 -34.55
CA VAL A 572 -22.90 9.50 -33.90
C VAL A 572 -22.07 10.57 -34.61
N SER A 573 -22.30 10.82 -35.91
CA SER A 573 -21.56 11.83 -36.65
C SER A 573 -21.99 13.23 -36.22
N ALA A 574 -23.30 13.45 -36.06
CA ALA A 574 -23.84 14.67 -35.45
C ALA A 574 -23.34 14.83 -34.01
N THR A 575 -23.43 13.79 -33.18
CA THR A 575 -22.93 13.84 -31.79
C THR A 575 -21.44 14.17 -31.73
N ARG A 576 -20.61 13.63 -32.64
CA ARG A 576 -19.18 13.97 -32.72
C ARG A 576 -18.93 15.41 -33.17
N ARG A 577 -19.77 15.98 -34.05
CA ARG A 577 -19.70 17.42 -34.42
C ARG A 577 -20.02 18.30 -33.22
N ILE A 578 -21.13 18.02 -32.53
CA ILE A 578 -21.54 18.75 -31.33
C ILE A 578 -20.47 18.64 -30.26
N ALA A 579 -19.97 17.44 -29.95
CA ALA A 579 -18.90 17.23 -29.00
C ALA A 579 -17.68 18.12 -29.31
N ARG A 580 -17.23 18.16 -30.58
CA ARG A 580 -16.14 19.04 -31.00
C ARG A 580 -16.41 20.52 -30.70
N MET A 581 -17.61 21.01 -30.99
CA MET A 581 -18.02 22.40 -30.76
C MET A 581 -18.23 22.76 -29.29
N VAL A 582 -18.48 21.76 -28.43
CA VAL A 582 -18.54 21.93 -26.96
C VAL A 582 -17.13 21.98 -26.37
N SER A 583 -16.19 21.19 -26.90
CA SER A 583 -14.83 21.11 -26.36
C SER A 583 -14.03 22.38 -26.61
N ALA A 584 -13.20 22.76 -25.62
CA ALA A 584 -12.22 23.85 -25.73
C ALA A 584 -11.37 23.76 -27.01
N ARG A 585 -10.94 22.54 -27.39
CA ARG A 585 -10.11 22.34 -28.59
C ARG A 585 -10.83 22.69 -29.89
N GLY A 586 -12.15 22.59 -29.94
CA GLY A 586 -12.96 23.00 -31.09
C GLY A 586 -13.51 24.42 -30.99
N GLY A 587 -12.97 25.25 -30.09
CA GLY A 587 -13.45 26.62 -29.87
C GLY A 587 -14.66 26.73 -28.95
N GLY A 588 -15.00 25.66 -28.24
CA GLY A 588 -16.11 25.60 -27.29
C GLY A 588 -15.77 26.17 -25.91
N LEU A 589 -16.30 25.52 -24.87
CA LEU A 589 -16.15 25.98 -23.49
C LEU A 589 -14.70 25.78 -23.00
N PRO A 590 -14.07 26.79 -22.35
CA PRO A 590 -12.71 26.67 -21.83
C PRO A 590 -12.64 25.57 -20.76
N GLY A 591 -11.54 24.81 -20.75
CA GLY A 591 -11.35 23.73 -19.77
C GLY A 591 -12.29 22.52 -19.94
N VAL A 592 -13.06 22.42 -21.04
CA VAL A 592 -13.95 21.28 -21.31
C VAL A 592 -13.38 20.38 -22.41
N GLN A 593 -13.23 19.10 -22.10
CA GLN A 593 -12.90 18.04 -23.05
C GLN A 593 -14.11 17.15 -23.27
N THR A 594 -14.37 16.73 -24.50
CA THR A 594 -15.57 15.92 -24.81
C THR A 594 -15.27 14.78 -25.78
N LEU A 595 -16.11 13.76 -25.73
CA LEU A 595 -16.20 12.69 -26.71
C LEU A 595 -17.66 12.41 -27.06
N GLY A 596 -17.97 12.36 -28.36
CA GLY A 596 -19.26 11.87 -28.85
C GLY A 596 -19.22 10.37 -29.08
N LEU A 597 -20.02 9.62 -28.31
CA LEU A 597 -19.99 8.16 -28.22
C LEU A 597 -21.40 7.57 -28.41
N PHE A 598 -21.48 6.31 -28.85
CA PHE A 598 -22.72 5.55 -28.71
C PHE A 598 -22.91 5.17 -27.25
N HIS A 599 -24.16 5.22 -26.78
CA HIS A 599 -24.53 4.81 -25.43
C HIS A 599 -25.88 4.13 -25.47
N GLY A 600 -25.89 2.79 -25.55
CA GLY A 600 -27.10 2.02 -25.80
C GLY A 600 -27.39 1.80 -27.30
N GLU A 601 -28.58 1.29 -27.60
CA GLU A 601 -29.00 0.96 -28.97
C GLU A 601 -29.60 2.16 -29.72
N GLU A 602 -30.27 3.07 -29.01
CA GLU A 602 -31.05 4.17 -29.60
C GLU A 602 -30.51 5.57 -29.25
N SER A 603 -29.45 5.65 -28.46
CA SER A 603 -28.90 6.92 -27.97
C SER A 603 -27.39 7.04 -28.18
N THR A 604 -26.98 8.30 -28.27
CA THR A 604 -25.58 8.70 -28.22
C THR A 604 -25.38 9.60 -27.02
N GLU A 605 -24.13 9.87 -26.68
CA GLU A 605 -23.80 10.65 -25.50
C GLU A 605 -22.59 11.54 -25.78
N ILE A 606 -22.62 12.75 -25.23
CA ILE A 606 -21.44 13.60 -25.12
C ILE A 606 -20.87 13.42 -23.72
N ALA A 607 -19.85 12.57 -23.61
CA ALA A 607 -19.08 12.40 -22.39
C ALA A 607 -18.15 13.60 -22.20
N CYS A 608 -18.27 14.33 -21.09
CA CYS A 608 -17.48 15.53 -20.83
C CYS A 608 -16.59 15.40 -19.60
N ILE A 609 -15.36 15.89 -19.72
CA ILE A 609 -14.43 16.13 -18.62
C ILE A 609 -14.28 17.64 -18.44
N LEU A 610 -14.64 18.12 -17.26
CA LEU A 610 -14.51 19.50 -16.83
C LEU A 610 -13.20 19.61 -16.04
N LEU A 611 -12.16 20.15 -16.67
CA LEU A 611 -10.82 20.26 -16.08
C LEU A 611 -10.76 21.27 -14.93
N GLU A 612 -11.63 22.28 -14.98
CA GLU A 612 -11.74 23.34 -13.96
C GLU A 612 -13.23 23.56 -13.60
N PRO A 613 -13.84 22.63 -12.85
CA PRO A 613 -15.29 22.63 -12.61
C PRO A 613 -15.79 23.86 -11.81
N ASN A 614 -14.88 24.61 -11.19
CA ASN A 614 -15.20 25.89 -10.52
C ASN A 614 -15.36 27.06 -11.51
N GLN A 615 -14.83 26.94 -12.74
CA GLN A 615 -14.95 27.98 -13.77
C GLN A 615 -16.08 27.67 -14.77
N VAL A 616 -16.20 26.40 -15.17
CA VAL A 616 -17.26 25.93 -16.06
C VAL A 616 -17.99 24.79 -15.38
N GLY A 617 -19.21 25.06 -14.92
CA GLY A 617 -20.10 24.08 -14.31
C GLY A 617 -20.85 23.23 -15.34
N ALA A 618 -21.50 22.18 -14.84
CA ALA A 618 -22.30 21.26 -15.65
C ALA A 618 -23.51 21.93 -16.31
N ASP A 619 -24.08 22.97 -15.70
CA ASP A 619 -25.16 23.78 -16.26
C ASP A 619 -24.75 24.45 -17.59
N ARG A 620 -23.52 24.99 -17.64
CA ARG A 620 -22.99 25.62 -18.86
C ARG A 620 -22.74 24.60 -19.96
N VAL A 621 -22.26 23.41 -19.59
CA VAL A 621 -22.07 22.29 -20.52
C VAL A 621 -23.41 21.82 -21.07
N GLN A 622 -24.39 21.57 -20.19
CA GLN A 622 -25.76 21.17 -20.56
C GLN A 622 -26.37 22.17 -21.55
N ASN A 623 -26.42 23.45 -21.19
CA ASN A 623 -26.99 24.50 -22.05
C ASN A 623 -26.29 24.60 -23.41
N ARG A 624 -24.96 24.40 -23.44
CA ARG A 624 -24.20 24.46 -24.69
C ARG A 624 -24.51 23.25 -25.59
N VAL A 625 -24.67 22.06 -25.01
CA VAL A 625 -25.07 20.87 -25.76
C VAL A 625 -26.48 21.02 -26.29
N GLU A 626 -27.44 21.45 -25.46
CA GLU A 626 -28.85 21.67 -25.86
C GLU A 626 -28.97 22.65 -27.02
N LEU A 627 -28.25 23.78 -26.97
CA LEU A 627 -28.28 24.78 -28.05
C LEU A 627 -27.75 24.21 -29.37
N LEU A 628 -26.62 23.51 -29.33
CA LEU A 628 -26.00 22.93 -30.53
C LEU A 628 -26.80 21.75 -31.09
N ALA A 629 -27.43 20.96 -30.22
CA ALA A 629 -28.29 19.86 -30.62
C ALA A 629 -29.58 20.38 -31.27
N ALA A 630 -30.17 21.45 -30.74
CA ALA A 630 -31.34 22.10 -31.33
C ALA A 630 -31.06 22.63 -32.76
N GLU A 631 -29.85 23.16 -33.01
CA GLU A 631 -29.42 23.56 -34.37
C GLU A 631 -29.37 22.38 -35.36
N GLU A 632 -29.12 21.17 -34.87
CA GLU A 632 -29.10 19.92 -35.64
C GLU A 632 -30.45 19.16 -35.57
N GLY A 633 -31.47 19.71 -34.89
CA GLY A 633 -32.79 19.08 -34.72
C GLY A 633 -32.78 17.83 -33.84
N LEU A 634 -31.87 17.75 -32.87
CA LEU A 634 -31.71 16.62 -31.96
C LEU A 634 -32.23 16.94 -30.54
N ASP A 635 -32.89 15.96 -29.94
CA ASP A 635 -33.35 16.04 -28.55
C ASP A 635 -32.26 15.63 -27.57
N VAL A 636 -32.16 16.38 -26.47
CA VAL A 636 -31.13 16.21 -25.44
C VAL A 636 -31.80 15.91 -24.10
N GLU A 637 -31.30 14.90 -23.40
CA GLU A 637 -31.73 14.61 -22.05
C GLU A 637 -30.90 15.37 -21.01
N LYS A 638 -31.41 15.41 -19.78
CA LYS A 638 -30.67 15.97 -18.66
C LYS A 638 -29.41 15.15 -18.41
N GLY A 639 -28.25 15.80 -18.50
CA GLY A 639 -26.98 15.15 -18.21
C GLY A 639 -26.79 14.79 -16.73
N TYR A 640 -25.80 13.94 -16.48
CA TYR A 640 -25.52 13.39 -15.16
C TYR A 640 -24.02 13.34 -14.86
N PHE A 641 -23.67 13.38 -13.57
CA PHE A 641 -22.30 13.17 -13.13
C PHE A 641 -22.00 11.67 -13.01
N THR A 642 -20.82 11.25 -13.46
CA THR A 642 -20.37 9.86 -13.29
C THR A 642 -19.67 9.62 -11.94
N ASP A 643 -19.47 10.67 -11.16
CA ASP A 643 -18.76 10.61 -9.88
C ASP A 643 -19.30 11.63 -8.87
N CYS A 644 -18.87 11.52 -7.61
CA CYS A 644 -19.29 12.42 -6.53
C CYS A 644 -18.45 13.71 -6.47
N SER A 645 -18.98 14.75 -5.81
CA SER A 645 -18.19 15.95 -5.48
C SER A 645 -17.10 15.64 -4.44
N GLN A 646 -16.10 16.54 -4.32
CA GLN A 646 -15.03 16.39 -3.32
C GLN A 646 -15.60 16.23 -1.90
N GLU A 647 -16.57 17.06 -1.53
CA GLU A 647 -17.19 17.06 -0.21
C GLU A 647 -17.90 15.73 0.06
N MET A 648 -18.65 15.24 -0.94
CA MET A 648 -19.34 13.95 -0.82
C MET A 648 -18.37 12.78 -0.67
N LEU A 649 -17.23 12.80 -1.36
CA LEU A 649 -16.21 11.76 -1.24
C LEU A 649 -15.57 11.77 0.15
N ILE A 650 -15.23 12.95 0.68
CA ILE A 650 -14.73 13.10 2.05
C ILE A 650 -15.77 12.56 3.04
N ASP A 651 -17.03 12.98 2.94
CA ASP A 651 -18.09 12.53 3.84
C ASP A 651 -18.30 11.01 3.78
N LYS A 652 -18.24 10.41 2.58
CA LYS A 652 -18.35 8.95 2.41
C LYS A 652 -17.14 8.22 3.00
N TYR A 653 -15.93 8.69 2.74
CA TYR A 653 -14.70 8.12 3.31
C TYR A 653 -14.80 8.10 4.84
N MET A 654 -15.21 9.23 5.44
CA MET A 654 -15.34 9.35 6.89
C MET A 654 -16.39 8.41 7.46
N LYS A 655 -17.55 8.26 6.82
CA LYS A 655 -18.58 7.28 7.25
C LYS A 655 -18.07 5.84 7.18
N LEU A 656 -17.32 5.50 6.13
CA LEU A 656 -16.82 4.15 5.94
C LEU A 656 -15.67 3.79 6.90
N THR A 657 -14.90 4.78 7.34
CA THR A 657 -13.70 4.57 8.18
C THR A 657 -13.90 4.90 9.67
N LEU A 658 -14.78 5.85 10.02
CA LEU A 658 -15.02 6.29 11.41
C LEU A 658 -16.31 5.74 12.04
N ASP A 659 -17.37 5.53 11.25
CA ASP A 659 -18.65 4.98 11.75
C ASP A 659 -18.73 3.46 11.62
N ALA A 660 -17.66 2.80 11.14
CA ALA A 660 -17.54 1.37 11.27
C ALA A 660 -17.57 1.04 12.78
N PRO A 661 -18.56 0.25 13.27
CA PRO A 661 -18.47 -0.24 14.64
C PRO A 661 -17.09 -0.91 14.78
N PRO A 662 -16.43 -0.84 15.96
CA PRO A 662 -15.25 -1.67 16.19
C PRO A 662 -15.69 -3.07 15.82
N ARG A 663 -15.25 -3.56 14.65
CA ARG A 663 -15.59 -4.90 14.21
C ARG A 663 -15.02 -5.74 15.33
N LEU A 664 -15.91 -6.45 16.03
CA LEU A 664 -15.55 -7.45 17.01
C LEU A 664 -14.63 -8.40 16.26
N MET A 665 -13.35 -8.12 16.40
CA MET A 665 -12.21 -8.87 15.95
C MET A 665 -11.87 -9.73 17.16
#